data_AF-A0A4Y7JRP0-F1
#
_entry.id   AF-A0A4Y7JRP0-F1
#
_cell.length_a   1.000
_cell.length_b   1.000
_cell.length_c   1.000
_cell.angle_alpha   90.00
_cell.angle_beta   90.00
_cell.angle_gamma   90.00
#
_symmetry.space_group_name_H-M   'P 1'
#
loop_
_entity.id
_entity.type
_entity.pdbx_description
1 polymer ?
#
loop_
_entity_poly.entity_id
_entity_poly.type
_entity_poly.pdbx_seq_one_letter_code
_entity_poly.pdbx_strand_id
1 'polypeptide(L)'
;MSSSVIHFLHFPFLLLILLPTISTAQNITLGSSLTSGVANTSWISPSGDFAFGFRPIEDNSSFLLAIWFDKIPDKTIVWFADGDLQIPEASKVELSTNGSFILTDPQGKVLWTAGEQVIGTTYASMLDDGNFVLAGGRNSSDYLWESFKNPIDTILPTQFINVSRGNFMLSSRVNDTAYSKGKFRLRMHQSGYFALYPVGFPSLTENNYEAYVNVTWSPGPNGSRFVFRESGEINIVSGNGNIDLTWYPTDISPDSGMYYRATLDFDGVFRQYSHPKTFINSTQSWSIERSIPENICLRINGRLGSGVCGYNSYCNIQGDRRPTCQCPPGYEFVDPNNIYGGCRPSLPLQKCQEEDTSNPEELFELKTLDNVEWPLSDYDELKSYNETECRSSCMNDCSCAVAVLLNGTCWKKKLPLPNGRLDTDVKRITLIKIRKDGITIEDPGRAEDRSTLVRVVSILLGSSVFFNFIFLASIFLVFFFMNKKLSKRKQTPRKLQDLVDDEDVIHDMVTFERLVMIAIWCIQDEPSLRPSMKKITLMLEGVVEVSVPPCPCQLSTYRQVMSTSLAHFLHLPFLVLILLPTISIAQNVTLGSSLTSGGIANSSWLSPSGGFAFGFRLTEDNSRFLLAIWFDKIPDKTVVWFADGDLQIPRGSKVELTTPDGKLILTDPQGKVLWTAGDQVTGTTYAAMLDNGNFVLARGRNSSDYLWESFMNPTDTILPTQFMNINRIDFKLSSRVNDTTYSKGKFRLRMHENGYFALYQVAFPSLTENDYEGYYNDSWSIGRNLNDSQFVFKESGDIYIATRNGSIQNLTWSPISPSSGLYYRATLDFDGVFTQYSYPKTSSGSIQSWAIERILPQNICLSVFSRFGSGVCGYSSYCDITANGRPTCLCPPGYELLDPNNRYGGCRPILILQGCQEKDTKNPEDLFEFKTLENVEWPLSDYDKLDSYNETECRRSCMNDCNCAVAVLLKGSCWKKRLPLPNGRLDTSVKRIALIKVRKDGGSQDTGPGKDRSTLVLILSLLLGSSVIFSFILLAAIFLVFFSMNKKLSKRNQNSSVLRSNLRSFTYQELEEATDGFKEELGRGKLQDLVDDEDVINNMVTFKRLVMIAIWCIQEEPSLRPSMKKVTQMLEGVVEVSVPPCPYQLSTYVGNNSKDD
;
A
#
# COMPACT_ATOMS: atom_id res chain seq x y z
N MET A 1 86.92 -43.48 -27.55
CA MET A 1 88.19 -43.53 -28.33
C MET A 1 87.98 -42.73 -29.62
N SER A 2 89.08 -42.35 -30.28
CA SER A 2 89.21 -41.96 -31.72
C SER A 2 87.95 -41.59 -32.54
N SER A 3 87.84 -40.43 -33.20
CA SER A 3 88.69 -39.94 -34.32
C SER A 3 88.60 -40.88 -35.56
N SER A 4 88.37 -40.46 -36.82
CA SER A 4 88.14 -39.11 -37.40
C SER A 4 87.82 -39.17 -38.91
N VAL A 5 87.35 -38.03 -39.48
CA VAL A 5 87.72 -37.47 -40.81
C VAL A 5 87.16 -38.05 -42.15
N ILE A 6 86.93 -37.13 -43.11
CA ILE A 6 86.71 -37.27 -44.59
C ILE A 6 85.36 -37.86 -45.09
N HIS A 7 84.73 -37.37 -46.18
CA HIS A 7 84.57 -36.00 -46.72
C HIS A 7 83.53 -35.99 -47.88
N PHE A 8 82.89 -34.83 -48.12
CA PHE A 8 82.22 -34.37 -49.37
C PHE A 8 81.23 -35.27 -50.14
N LEU A 9 79.97 -34.82 -50.23
CA LEU A 9 79.38 -34.28 -51.48
C LEU A 9 78.07 -33.51 -51.20
N HIS A 10 77.70 -32.61 -52.14
CA HIS A 10 76.47 -31.80 -52.21
C HIS A 10 76.22 -30.68 -51.18
N PHE A 11 76.43 -29.44 -51.66
CA PHE A 11 75.76 -28.19 -51.29
C PHE A 11 75.50 -27.43 -52.63
N PRO A 12 74.55 -26.47 -52.76
CA PRO A 12 73.74 -25.85 -51.71
C PRO A 12 72.21 -26.05 -51.88
N PHE A 13 71.50 -26.24 -50.76
CA PHE A 13 70.04 -26.04 -50.70
C PHE A 13 69.60 -25.51 -49.32
N LEU A 14 70.25 -24.43 -48.83
CA LEU A 14 69.88 -23.82 -47.55
C LEU A 14 70.22 -22.31 -47.47
N LEU A 15 69.73 -21.53 -48.42
CA LEU A 15 69.75 -20.06 -48.33
C LEU A 15 68.51 -19.42 -48.99
N LEU A 16 67.31 -19.90 -48.62
CA LEU A 16 66.04 -19.42 -49.18
C LEU A 16 64.90 -19.42 -48.15
N ILE A 17 65.22 -19.17 -46.87
CA ILE A 17 64.26 -18.91 -45.80
C ILE A 17 64.73 -17.68 -45.02
N LEU A 18 64.34 -16.50 -45.50
CA LEU A 18 64.21 -15.22 -44.75
C LEU A 18 63.80 -14.10 -45.74
N LEU A 19 62.59 -14.23 -46.29
CA LEU A 19 61.85 -13.11 -46.87
C LEU A 19 60.61 -12.90 -45.99
N PRO A 20 60.37 -11.70 -45.43
CA PRO A 20 59.06 -11.40 -44.88
C PRO A 20 58.05 -11.39 -46.04
N THR A 21 56.97 -12.15 -45.91
CA THR A 21 55.84 -12.06 -46.83
C THR A 21 55.15 -10.73 -46.65
N ILE A 22 55.50 -9.75 -47.49
CA ILE A 22 54.77 -8.48 -47.58
C ILE A 22 53.35 -8.81 -48.08
N SER A 23 52.38 -8.78 -47.17
CA SER A 23 50.97 -9.01 -47.50
C SER A 23 50.43 -7.80 -48.27
N THR A 24 50.48 -7.84 -49.59
CA THR A 24 49.73 -6.88 -50.42
C THR A 24 48.24 -7.15 -50.25
N ALA A 25 47.47 -6.09 -49.97
CA ALA A 25 46.09 -6.16 -49.50
C ALA A 25 45.22 -7.20 -50.23
N GLN A 26 44.89 -8.28 -49.52
CA GLN A 26 44.20 -9.42 -50.10
C GLN A 26 42.69 -9.19 -50.14
N ASN A 27 42.24 -8.50 -51.19
CA ASN A 27 40.82 -8.34 -51.50
C ASN A 27 40.11 -9.71 -51.47
N ILE A 28 39.11 -9.83 -50.61
CA ILE A 28 38.30 -11.03 -50.43
C ILE A 28 37.42 -11.17 -51.68
N THR A 29 37.68 -12.20 -52.48
CA THR A 29 37.02 -12.43 -53.77
C THR A 29 35.66 -13.12 -53.61
N LEU A 30 34.81 -12.99 -54.62
CA LEU A 30 33.52 -13.69 -54.68
C LEU A 30 33.70 -15.22 -54.56
N GLY A 31 32.85 -15.86 -53.76
CA GLY A 31 32.95 -17.27 -53.37
C GLY A 31 33.81 -17.53 -52.12
N SER A 32 34.42 -16.49 -51.51
CA SER A 32 35.17 -16.62 -50.26
C SER A 32 34.25 -16.75 -49.05
N SER A 33 34.58 -17.64 -48.12
CA SER A 33 33.82 -17.84 -46.89
C SER A 33 34.67 -18.24 -45.68
N LEU A 34 34.16 -17.94 -44.48
CA LEU A 34 34.65 -18.46 -43.20
C LEU A 34 33.55 -19.34 -42.57
N THR A 35 33.93 -20.26 -41.69
CA THR A 35 33.01 -21.19 -41.01
C THR A 35 33.31 -21.26 -39.51
N SER A 36 32.29 -21.19 -38.65
CA SER A 36 32.47 -21.30 -37.19
C SER A 36 32.89 -22.72 -36.76
N GLY A 37 33.61 -22.82 -35.64
CA GLY A 37 34.27 -24.06 -35.19
C GLY A 37 35.63 -24.35 -35.85
N VAL A 38 35.90 -23.82 -37.04
CA VAL A 38 37.17 -24.06 -37.75
C VAL A 38 38.28 -23.16 -37.19
N ALA A 39 39.32 -23.78 -36.62
CA ALA A 39 40.44 -23.04 -36.03
C ALA A 39 41.21 -22.20 -37.06
N ASN A 40 41.61 -21.00 -36.65
CA ASN A 40 42.48 -20.06 -37.40
C ASN A 40 41.94 -19.56 -38.75
N THR A 41 40.61 -19.58 -39.00
CA THR A 41 40.03 -18.93 -40.19
C THR A 41 39.50 -17.53 -39.88
N SER A 42 40.25 -16.50 -40.30
CA SER A 42 39.87 -15.08 -40.26
C SER A 42 40.39 -14.35 -41.50
N TRP A 43 39.83 -13.16 -41.77
CA TRP A 43 40.36 -12.22 -42.76
C TRP A 43 41.09 -11.09 -42.04
N ILE A 44 42.39 -10.98 -42.27
CA ILE A 44 43.32 -10.12 -41.51
C ILE A 44 43.64 -8.86 -42.33
N SER A 45 43.80 -7.71 -41.68
CA SER A 45 44.20 -6.46 -42.34
C SER A 45 45.65 -6.52 -42.88
N PRO A 46 46.02 -5.71 -43.90
CA PRO A 46 47.38 -5.70 -44.45
C PRO A 46 48.51 -5.50 -43.41
N SER A 47 48.29 -4.68 -42.38
CA SER A 47 49.22 -4.46 -41.27
C SER A 47 49.23 -5.60 -40.26
N GLY A 48 48.17 -6.41 -40.20
CA GLY A 48 47.92 -7.41 -39.17
C GLY A 48 47.40 -6.84 -37.85
N ASP A 49 47.01 -5.56 -37.78
CA ASP A 49 46.49 -4.95 -36.55
C ASP A 49 45.07 -5.43 -36.23
N PHE A 50 44.25 -5.68 -37.26
CA PHE A 50 42.85 -6.11 -37.13
C PHE A 50 42.56 -7.42 -37.88
N ALA A 51 41.54 -8.16 -37.41
CA ALA A 51 40.98 -9.28 -38.15
C ALA A 51 39.45 -9.37 -37.99
N PHE A 52 38.80 -9.91 -39.02
CA PHE A 52 37.37 -10.21 -39.11
C PHE A 52 37.14 -11.73 -39.13
N GLY A 53 36.14 -12.22 -38.42
CA GLY A 53 35.75 -13.64 -38.46
C GLY A 53 34.90 -14.09 -37.27
N PHE A 54 34.97 -15.37 -36.92
CA PHE A 54 34.24 -15.93 -35.80
C PHE A 54 35.07 -15.96 -34.50
N ARG A 55 34.46 -15.56 -33.38
CA ARG A 55 34.99 -15.69 -32.01
C ARG A 55 34.00 -16.49 -31.14
N PRO A 56 34.44 -17.44 -30.30
CA PRO A 56 33.52 -18.18 -29.44
C PRO A 56 32.99 -17.31 -28.28
N ILE A 57 31.75 -17.59 -27.86
CA ILE A 57 31.11 -17.12 -26.63
C ILE A 57 30.50 -18.35 -25.93
N GLU A 58 30.63 -18.41 -24.59
CA GLU A 58 30.07 -19.47 -23.71
C GLU A 58 30.51 -20.92 -24.06
N ASP A 59 31.47 -21.46 -23.30
CA ASP A 59 31.96 -22.85 -23.36
C ASP A 59 32.38 -23.36 -24.76
N ASN A 60 32.71 -22.44 -25.67
CA ASN A 60 32.93 -22.67 -27.12
C ASN A 60 31.70 -23.25 -27.86
N SER A 61 30.51 -23.16 -27.27
CA SER A 61 29.26 -23.71 -27.82
C SER A 61 28.55 -22.76 -28.80
N SER A 62 28.80 -21.46 -28.70
CA SER A 62 28.26 -20.43 -29.60
C SER A 62 29.36 -19.50 -30.13
N PHE A 63 29.06 -18.73 -31.17
CA PHE A 63 30.01 -17.85 -31.84
C PHE A 63 29.44 -16.45 -32.08
N LEU A 64 30.34 -15.50 -32.29
CA LEU A 64 30.08 -14.12 -32.69
C LEU A 64 30.81 -13.82 -34.00
N LEU A 65 30.14 -13.19 -34.96
CA LEU A 65 30.76 -12.63 -36.15
C LEU A 65 31.25 -11.21 -35.83
N ALA A 66 32.57 -11.02 -35.78
CA ALA A 66 33.21 -9.88 -35.13
C ALA A 66 34.46 -9.36 -35.85
N ILE A 67 34.87 -8.13 -35.48
CA ILE A 67 36.19 -7.54 -35.74
C ILE A 67 36.91 -7.36 -34.40
N TRP A 68 38.21 -7.67 -34.36
CA TRP A 68 39.05 -7.50 -33.16
C TRP A 68 40.47 -7.02 -33.51
N PHE A 69 41.16 -6.46 -32.51
CA PHE A 69 42.61 -6.22 -32.57
C PHE A 69 43.37 -7.55 -32.53
N ASP A 70 44.02 -7.95 -33.61
CA ASP A 70 44.61 -9.31 -33.71
C ASP A 70 45.98 -9.42 -33.04
N LYS A 71 46.77 -8.35 -32.98
CA LYS A 71 48.06 -8.36 -32.27
C LYS A 71 47.94 -8.40 -30.74
N ILE A 72 46.77 -8.08 -30.18
CA ILE A 72 46.54 -8.12 -28.73
C ILE A 72 46.18 -9.56 -28.32
N PRO A 73 46.81 -10.18 -27.30
CA PRO A 73 46.59 -11.58 -26.94
C PRO A 73 45.12 -11.93 -26.65
N ASP A 74 44.41 -11.03 -25.95
CA ASP A 74 43.00 -11.19 -25.59
C ASP A 74 42.04 -11.07 -26.80
N LYS A 75 42.54 -10.64 -27.97
CA LYS A 75 41.79 -10.39 -29.20
C LYS A 75 40.57 -9.49 -28.94
N THR A 76 40.82 -8.27 -28.42
CA THR A 76 39.79 -7.31 -28.02
C THR A 76 38.85 -6.98 -29.18
N ILE A 77 37.57 -7.33 -29.02
CA ILE A 77 36.51 -7.09 -30.00
C ILE A 77 36.13 -5.61 -30.02
N VAL A 78 35.88 -5.08 -31.22
CA VAL A 78 35.60 -3.66 -31.50
C VAL A 78 34.39 -3.44 -32.41
N TRP A 79 33.88 -4.49 -33.03
CA TRP A 79 32.64 -4.50 -33.80
C TRP A 79 32.08 -5.92 -33.86
N PHE A 80 30.76 -6.08 -33.96
CA PHE A 80 30.09 -7.35 -34.15
C PHE A 80 28.74 -7.19 -34.89
N ALA A 81 28.29 -8.27 -35.55
CA ALA A 81 27.15 -8.25 -36.47
C ALA A 81 25.80 -7.99 -35.79
N ASP A 82 25.48 -8.79 -34.75
CA ASP A 82 24.49 -8.51 -33.72
C ASP A 82 24.85 -9.38 -32.48
N GLY A 83 24.70 -8.83 -31.28
CA GLY A 83 24.99 -9.52 -30.01
C GLY A 83 23.82 -10.31 -29.44
N ASP A 84 22.64 -10.18 -30.04
CA ASP A 84 21.44 -10.95 -29.66
C ASP A 84 21.28 -12.22 -30.54
N LEU A 85 22.19 -12.45 -31.51
CA LEU A 85 22.20 -13.63 -32.38
C LEU A 85 23.04 -14.77 -31.78
N GLN A 86 22.41 -15.90 -31.51
CA GLN A 86 23.10 -17.17 -31.25
C GLN A 86 23.57 -17.78 -32.58
N ILE A 87 24.87 -17.71 -32.87
CA ILE A 87 25.48 -18.35 -34.04
C ILE A 87 26.03 -19.73 -33.62
N PRO A 88 25.47 -20.86 -34.09
CA PRO A 88 25.98 -22.19 -33.74
C PRO A 88 27.30 -22.52 -34.47
N GLU A 89 27.95 -23.60 -34.04
CA GLU A 89 29.08 -24.21 -34.77
C GLU A 89 28.69 -24.59 -36.22
N ALA A 90 29.67 -24.64 -37.12
CA ALA A 90 29.51 -24.89 -38.56
C ALA A 90 28.63 -23.88 -39.34
N SER A 91 28.26 -22.74 -38.73
CA SER A 91 27.65 -21.60 -39.42
C SER A 91 28.66 -20.97 -40.39
N LYS A 92 28.18 -20.49 -41.54
CA LYS A 92 29.02 -19.99 -42.63
C LYS A 92 28.75 -18.52 -42.92
N VAL A 93 29.79 -17.70 -43.01
CA VAL A 93 29.71 -16.35 -43.60
C VAL A 93 30.38 -16.36 -44.96
N GLU A 94 29.69 -15.86 -45.99
CA GLU A 94 30.14 -15.93 -47.39
C GLU A 94 29.93 -14.60 -48.12
N LEU A 95 30.96 -14.17 -48.87
CA LEU A 95 30.80 -13.21 -49.96
C LEU A 95 30.40 -13.98 -51.21
N SER A 96 29.09 -14.19 -51.38
CA SER A 96 28.55 -15.11 -52.39
C SER A 96 28.74 -14.61 -53.83
N THR A 97 28.64 -15.51 -54.80
CA THR A 97 28.99 -15.26 -56.21
C THR A 97 28.11 -14.23 -56.93
N ASN A 98 26.99 -13.82 -56.35
CA ASN A 98 26.12 -12.74 -56.84
C ASN A 98 26.48 -11.35 -56.25
N GLY A 99 27.47 -11.27 -55.36
CA GLY A 99 27.88 -10.03 -54.69
C GLY A 99 27.08 -9.66 -53.43
N SER A 100 26.35 -10.60 -52.82
CA SER A 100 25.75 -10.43 -51.49
C SER A 100 26.59 -11.08 -50.39
N PHE A 101 26.65 -10.43 -49.22
CA PHE A 101 27.43 -10.86 -48.06
C PHE A 101 26.49 -11.31 -46.93
N ILE A 102 26.52 -12.61 -46.62
CA ILE A 102 25.46 -13.30 -45.87
C ILE A 102 26.08 -14.25 -44.83
N LEU A 103 25.50 -14.29 -43.62
CA LEU A 103 25.73 -15.31 -42.61
C LEU A 103 24.55 -16.31 -42.59
N THR A 104 24.84 -17.61 -42.67
CA THR A 104 23.85 -18.69 -42.58
C THR A 104 24.20 -19.70 -41.48
N ASP A 105 23.17 -20.30 -40.87
CA ASP A 105 23.33 -21.46 -40.00
C ASP A 105 23.67 -22.76 -40.79
N PRO A 106 24.01 -23.87 -40.12
CA PRO A 106 24.31 -25.15 -40.79
C PRO A 106 23.14 -25.75 -41.59
N GLN A 107 21.92 -25.25 -41.39
CA GLN A 107 20.71 -25.65 -42.12
C GLN A 107 20.45 -24.75 -43.35
N GLY A 108 21.28 -23.72 -43.58
CA GLY A 108 21.19 -22.80 -44.70
C GLY A 108 20.22 -21.64 -44.50
N LYS A 109 19.66 -21.47 -43.29
CA LYS A 109 18.83 -20.30 -42.96
C LYS A 109 19.73 -19.09 -42.72
N VAL A 110 19.35 -17.95 -43.31
CA VAL A 110 20.04 -16.67 -43.09
C VAL A 110 19.85 -16.22 -41.64
N LEU A 111 20.97 -15.91 -40.97
CA LEU A 111 21.00 -15.32 -39.64
C LEU A 111 21.23 -13.80 -39.68
N TRP A 112 22.05 -13.32 -40.63
CA TRP A 112 22.41 -11.90 -40.75
C TRP A 112 22.87 -11.56 -42.19
N THR A 113 22.70 -10.31 -42.61
CA THR A 113 23.22 -9.77 -43.88
C THR A 113 23.79 -8.36 -43.68
N ALA A 114 24.75 -7.97 -44.53
CA ALA A 114 25.30 -6.62 -44.53
C ALA A 114 24.32 -5.59 -45.14
N GLY A 115 23.26 -5.28 -44.41
CA GLY A 115 22.18 -4.38 -44.85
C GLY A 115 21.14 -5.06 -45.76
N GLU A 116 20.01 -4.38 -45.99
CA GLU A 116 18.83 -4.97 -46.63
C GLU A 116 18.90 -5.11 -48.16
N GLN A 117 19.80 -4.37 -48.85
CA GLN A 117 19.84 -4.31 -50.32
C GLN A 117 21.26 -4.29 -50.94
N VAL A 118 22.27 -4.85 -50.27
CA VAL A 118 23.63 -4.92 -50.86
C VAL A 118 23.74 -6.04 -51.89
N ILE A 119 23.70 -5.64 -53.16
CA ILE A 119 23.80 -6.48 -54.36
C ILE A 119 24.88 -5.87 -55.26
N GLY A 120 25.70 -6.71 -55.91
CA GLY A 120 26.75 -6.23 -56.81
C GLY A 120 28.07 -5.82 -56.15
N THR A 121 28.34 -6.29 -54.93
CA THR A 121 29.70 -6.29 -54.36
C THR A 121 30.63 -7.06 -55.29
N THR A 122 31.85 -6.56 -55.50
CA THR A 122 32.89 -7.21 -56.33
C THR A 122 34.05 -7.75 -55.52
N TYR A 123 34.32 -7.17 -54.35
CA TYR A 123 35.22 -7.69 -53.31
C TYR A 123 34.84 -7.13 -51.94
N ALA A 124 35.28 -7.81 -50.88
CA ALA A 124 35.32 -7.25 -49.52
C ALA A 124 36.78 -7.00 -49.10
N SER A 125 37.01 -6.18 -48.07
CA SER A 125 38.34 -5.99 -47.49
C SER A 125 38.28 -5.65 -45.99
N MET A 126 39.31 -6.08 -45.26
CA MET A 126 39.59 -5.68 -43.88
C MET A 126 40.69 -4.61 -43.95
N LEU A 127 40.38 -3.36 -43.61
CA LEU A 127 41.31 -2.23 -43.70
C LEU A 127 42.09 -2.03 -42.38
N ASP A 128 43.25 -1.36 -42.47
CA ASP A 128 44.17 -1.16 -41.34
C ASP A 128 43.70 -0.11 -40.32
N ASP A 129 42.62 0.62 -40.61
CA ASP A 129 41.89 1.47 -39.67
C ASP A 129 40.91 0.67 -38.78
N GLY A 130 40.59 -0.57 -39.16
CA GLY A 130 39.57 -1.41 -38.51
C GLY A 130 38.21 -1.42 -39.23
N ASN A 131 38.08 -0.77 -40.39
CA ASN A 131 36.87 -0.77 -41.21
C ASN A 131 36.80 -2.03 -42.09
N PHE A 132 35.69 -2.78 -42.00
CA PHE A 132 35.41 -3.89 -42.93
C PHE A 132 34.43 -3.38 -43.99
N VAL A 133 34.83 -3.47 -45.26
CA VAL A 133 34.17 -2.77 -46.37
C VAL A 133 33.73 -3.72 -47.48
N LEU A 134 32.55 -3.47 -48.05
CA LEU A 134 32.05 -4.13 -49.26
C LEU A 134 32.11 -3.14 -50.44
N ALA A 135 32.85 -3.48 -51.49
CA ALA A 135 33.15 -2.56 -52.58
C ALA A 135 32.48 -2.96 -53.90
N GLY A 136 31.84 -1.99 -54.55
CA GLY A 136 31.29 -2.14 -55.91
C GLY A 136 32.38 -2.15 -57.00
N GLY A 137 31.97 -2.04 -58.26
CA GLY A 137 32.91 -1.95 -59.39
C GLY A 137 33.83 -0.73 -59.32
N ARG A 138 35.02 -0.84 -59.94
CA ARG A 138 36.20 0.05 -59.82
C ARG A 138 36.02 1.57 -60.03
N ASN A 139 34.83 2.05 -60.37
CA ASN A 139 34.53 3.45 -60.63
C ASN A 139 33.67 4.11 -59.53
N SER A 140 33.29 3.40 -58.46
CA SER A 140 32.68 4.01 -57.27
C SER A 140 33.77 4.52 -56.30
N SER A 141 33.65 5.76 -55.83
CA SER A 141 34.43 6.28 -54.69
C SER A 141 33.94 5.74 -53.35
N ASP A 142 32.65 5.39 -53.29
CA ASP A 142 31.95 5.06 -52.06
C ASP A 142 31.76 3.54 -51.96
N TYR A 143 32.01 2.99 -50.76
CA TYR A 143 31.72 1.60 -50.42
C TYR A 143 30.21 1.36 -50.32
N LEU A 144 29.77 0.15 -50.70
CA LEU A 144 28.36 -0.27 -50.64
C LEU A 144 27.91 -0.51 -49.19
N TRP A 145 28.83 -1.00 -48.34
CA TRP A 145 28.63 -1.21 -46.91
C TRP A 145 29.97 -1.07 -46.17
N GLU A 146 29.90 -0.62 -44.92
CA GLU A 146 31.06 -0.40 -44.04
C GLU A 146 30.70 -0.70 -42.58
N SER A 147 31.57 -1.38 -41.83
CA SER A 147 31.37 -1.57 -40.38
C SER A 147 31.39 -0.22 -39.65
N PHE A 148 32.18 0.75 -40.13
CA PHE A 148 32.26 2.10 -39.57
C PHE A 148 30.96 2.92 -39.65
N LYS A 149 30.05 2.58 -40.57
CA LYS A 149 28.70 3.16 -40.65
C LYS A 149 27.68 2.44 -39.75
N ASN A 150 28.05 1.31 -39.15
CA ASN A 150 27.18 0.43 -38.35
C ASN A 150 27.83 0.01 -37.01
N PRO A 151 28.38 0.93 -36.17
CA PRO A 151 28.96 0.58 -34.86
C PRO A 151 27.89 0.11 -33.86
N ILE A 152 28.30 -0.68 -32.84
CA ILE A 152 27.40 -1.23 -31.82
C ILE A 152 27.64 -0.61 -30.44
N ASP A 153 28.76 -0.93 -29.79
CA ASP A 153 29.18 -0.35 -28.50
C ASP A 153 30.45 0.52 -28.61
N THR A 154 31.23 0.34 -29.68
CA THR A 154 32.59 0.84 -29.84
C THR A 154 32.77 1.63 -31.14
N ILE A 155 33.67 2.60 -31.09
CA ILE A 155 34.18 3.36 -32.23
C ILE A 155 35.72 3.36 -32.25
N LEU A 156 36.30 3.55 -33.43
CA LEU A 156 37.74 3.54 -33.68
C LEU A 156 38.26 4.87 -34.25
N PRO A 157 39.57 5.15 -34.15
CA PRO A 157 40.19 6.29 -34.84
C PRO A 157 39.94 6.27 -36.35
N THR A 158 39.99 7.45 -36.98
CA THR A 158 39.53 7.77 -38.35
C THR A 158 38.01 7.70 -38.58
N GLN A 159 37.25 6.96 -37.76
CA GLN A 159 35.81 6.83 -37.91
C GLN A 159 35.09 8.16 -37.76
N PHE A 160 34.20 8.46 -38.72
CA PHE A 160 33.31 9.61 -38.65
C PHE A 160 31.86 9.19 -38.97
N ILE A 161 30.90 9.87 -38.35
CA ILE A 161 29.47 9.57 -38.47
C ILE A 161 28.72 10.85 -38.85
N ASN A 162 28.05 10.81 -40.00
CA ASN A 162 27.33 11.94 -40.57
C ASN A 162 25.92 12.02 -39.96
N VAL A 163 25.77 12.79 -38.87
CA VAL A 163 24.51 12.95 -38.13
C VAL A 163 23.40 13.61 -38.97
N SER A 164 23.77 14.26 -40.09
CA SER A 164 22.83 14.78 -41.10
C SER A 164 22.14 13.70 -41.96
N ARG A 165 22.49 12.42 -41.82
CA ARG A 165 21.84 11.30 -42.53
C ARG A 165 20.96 10.41 -41.64
N GLY A 166 20.87 10.68 -40.34
CA GLY A 166 20.05 9.91 -39.41
C GLY A 166 20.53 10.00 -37.96
N ASN A 167 19.80 9.32 -37.07
CA ASN A 167 20.19 9.22 -35.67
C ASN A 167 21.32 8.20 -35.51
N PHE A 168 22.41 8.62 -34.86
CA PHE A 168 23.46 7.71 -34.42
C PHE A 168 23.12 7.16 -33.02
N MET A 169 23.40 5.88 -32.81
CA MET A 169 23.18 5.16 -31.56
C MET A 169 24.37 4.24 -31.28
N LEU A 170 24.84 4.20 -30.04
CA LEU A 170 25.54 3.04 -29.47
C LEU A 170 24.65 2.43 -28.37
N SER A 171 24.72 1.11 -28.19
CA SER A 171 24.15 0.41 -27.04
C SER A 171 25.27 -0.29 -26.27
N SER A 172 25.21 -0.26 -24.94
CA SER A 172 26.14 -1.01 -24.11
C SER A 172 25.93 -2.52 -24.28
N ARG A 173 26.91 -3.32 -23.87
CA ARG A 173 26.71 -4.76 -23.60
C ARG A 173 25.95 -4.98 -22.29
N VAL A 174 25.46 -6.21 -22.04
CA VAL A 174 24.79 -6.58 -20.77
C VAL A 174 25.78 -6.69 -19.62
N ASN A 175 26.96 -7.26 -19.87
CA ASN A 175 28.11 -7.31 -18.96
C ASN A 175 29.41 -7.39 -19.81
N ASP A 176 30.57 -7.64 -19.19
CA ASP A 176 31.85 -7.71 -19.93
C ASP A 176 31.97 -8.93 -20.88
N THR A 177 31.20 -10.01 -20.69
CA THR A 177 31.27 -11.25 -21.50
C THR A 177 30.07 -11.51 -22.44
N ALA A 178 28.89 -11.01 -22.10
CA ALA A 178 27.65 -11.17 -22.88
C ALA A 178 27.44 -9.99 -23.83
N TYR A 179 27.56 -10.25 -25.14
CA TYR A 179 27.55 -9.21 -26.19
C TYR A 179 26.16 -8.66 -26.53
N SER A 180 25.11 -9.25 -25.96
CA SER A 180 23.71 -8.80 -26.10
C SER A 180 23.49 -7.39 -25.59
N LYS A 181 22.43 -6.73 -26.08
CA LYS A 181 22.18 -5.30 -25.86
C LYS A 181 21.78 -5.00 -24.40
N GLY A 182 22.54 -4.12 -23.75
CA GLY A 182 22.45 -3.79 -22.32
C GLY A 182 21.61 -2.57 -21.97
N LYS A 183 21.74 -2.11 -20.72
CA LYS A 183 20.86 -1.11 -20.08
C LYS A 183 21.11 0.35 -20.53
N PHE A 184 22.20 0.64 -21.23
CA PHE A 184 22.63 2.02 -21.52
C PHE A 184 22.80 2.28 -23.00
N ARG A 185 22.58 3.54 -23.41
CA ARG A 185 22.76 3.98 -24.80
C ARG A 185 23.37 5.37 -24.88
N LEU A 186 24.11 5.59 -25.97
CA LEU A 186 24.57 6.90 -26.43
C LEU A 186 23.78 7.23 -27.70
N ARG A 187 22.98 8.30 -27.69
CA ARG A 187 22.27 8.80 -28.89
C ARG A 187 22.88 10.12 -29.34
N MET A 188 22.97 10.30 -30.65
CA MET A 188 23.25 11.58 -31.27
C MET A 188 22.19 11.86 -32.35
N HIS A 189 21.52 13.01 -32.23
CA HIS A 189 20.37 13.39 -33.04
C HIS A 189 20.71 14.59 -33.93
N GLN A 190 20.16 14.60 -35.15
CA GLN A 190 20.43 15.60 -36.19
C GLN A 190 20.13 17.06 -35.79
N SER A 191 19.31 17.29 -34.76
CA SER A 191 18.98 18.63 -34.23
C SER A 191 20.04 19.22 -33.30
N GLY A 192 21.21 18.60 -33.15
CA GLY A 192 22.25 19.07 -32.25
C GLY A 192 22.06 18.61 -30.80
N TYR A 193 21.85 17.32 -30.59
CA TYR A 193 21.67 16.71 -29.27
C TYR A 193 22.49 15.42 -29.15
N PHE A 194 23.34 15.33 -28.13
CA PHE A 194 24.14 14.17 -27.75
C PHE A 194 23.77 13.79 -26.32
N ALA A 195 23.43 12.53 -26.06
CA ALA A 195 23.05 12.10 -24.71
C ALA A 195 23.42 10.65 -24.39
N LEU A 196 23.79 10.42 -23.12
CA LEU A 196 23.90 9.11 -22.49
C LEU A 196 22.75 8.93 -21.49
N TYR A 197 22.06 7.81 -21.59
CA TYR A 197 20.85 7.53 -20.79
C TYR A 197 20.66 6.02 -20.56
N PRO A 198 19.90 5.63 -19.51
CA PRO A 198 19.42 4.27 -19.34
C PRO A 198 18.14 4.03 -20.16
N VAL A 199 17.85 2.76 -20.48
CA VAL A 199 16.59 2.33 -21.10
C VAL A 199 15.85 1.32 -20.22
N GLY A 200 14.53 1.23 -20.39
CA GLY A 200 13.73 0.17 -19.77
C GLY A 200 14.21 -1.21 -20.23
N PHE A 201 14.78 -1.99 -19.31
CA PHE A 201 15.38 -3.30 -19.57
C PHE A 201 14.47 -4.42 -19.05
N PRO A 202 14.25 -5.53 -19.79
CA PRO A 202 14.93 -5.95 -21.03
C PRO A 202 14.27 -5.45 -22.32
N SER A 203 13.38 -4.45 -22.26
CA SER A 203 12.58 -4.00 -23.41
C SER A 203 13.36 -3.30 -24.52
N LEU A 204 14.39 -2.53 -24.16
CA LEU A 204 15.31 -1.87 -25.10
C LEU A 204 14.64 -0.93 -26.13
N THR A 205 13.45 -0.40 -25.83
CA THR A 205 12.71 0.54 -26.71
C THR A 205 13.42 1.89 -26.92
N GLU A 206 12.98 2.66 -27.92
CA GLU A 206 13.48 4.02 -28.22
C GLU A 206 13.12 5.09 -27.17
N ASN A 207 12.18 4.78 -26.26
CA ASN A 207 11.85 5.67 -25.15
C ASN A 207 12.87 5.50 -24.03
N ASN A 208 13.52 6.63 -23.73
CA ASN A 208 14.67 6.71 -22.86
C ASN A 208 14.25 7.11 -21.43
N TYR A 209 14.98 6.63 -20.43
CA TYR A 209 14.97 7.28 -19.11
C TYR A 209 15.79 8.58 -19.16
N GLU A 210 15.79 9.33 -18.06
CA GLU A 210 16.43 10.65 -17.98
C GLU A 210 17.95 10.56 -18.22
N ALA A 211 18.48 11.46 -19.06
CA ALA A 211 19.86 11.42 -19.51
C ALA A 211 20.83 11.99 -18.46
N TYR A 212 21.80 11.16 -18.04
CA TYR A 212 22.83 11.55 -17.05
C TYR A 212 23.99 12.35 -17.66
N VAL A 213 24.12 12.29 -19.00
CA VAL A 213 24.86 13.26 -19.81
C VAL A 213 23.96 13.71 -20.95
N ASN A 214 23.84 15.02 -21.12
CA ASN A 214 23.13 15.66 -22.22
C ASN A 214 23.97 16.88 -22.63
N VAL A 215 24.27 17.00 -23.92
CA VAL A 215 24.99 18.13 -24.52
C VAL A 215 24.25 18.53 -25.79
N THR A 216 23.88 19.81 -25.87
CA THR A 216 23.20 20.39 -27.04
C THR A 216 24.07 21.44 -27.73
N TRP A 217 23.99 21.50 -29.06
CA TRP A 217 24.59 22.55 -29.88
C TRP A 217 23.61 22.99 -30.96
N SER A 218 23.88 24.10 -31.65
CA SER A 218 23.12 24.49 -32.84
C SER A 218 23.83 23.94 -34.08
N PRO A 219 23.30 22.92 -34.78
CA PRO A 219 23.96 22.37 -35.95
C PRO A 219 23.92 23.38 -37.11
N GLY A 220 25.03 23.49 -37.85
CA GLY A 220 25.09 24.33 -39.04
C GLY A 220 24.15 23.85 -40.16
N PRO A 221 23.87 24.68 -41.19
CA PRO A 221 22.98 24.31 -42.30
C PRO A 221 23.48 23.12 -43.12
N ASN A 222 24.79 22.83 -43.07
CA ASN A 222 25.42 21.67 -43.70
C ASN A 222 25.46 20.43 -42.75
N GLY A 223 24.75 20.49 -41.62
CA GLY A 223 24.75 19.47 -40.56
C GLY A 223 26.01 19.47 -39.69
N SER A 224 26.13 18.45 -38.85
CA SER A 224 27.34 18.16 -38.05
C SER A 224 27.75 16.69 -38.20
N ARG A 225 29.02 16.41 -37.92
CA ARG A 225 29.69 15.11 -38.08
C ARG A 225 30.37 14.77 -36.76
N PHE A 226 30.14 13.59 -36.23
CA PHE A 226 30.96 13.06 -35.12
C PHE A 226 32.25 12.49 -35.72
N VAL A 227 33.42 12.77 -35.14
CA VAL A 227 34.73 12.41 -35.69
C VAL A 227 35.68 11.96 -34.57
N PHE A 228 36.21 10.75 -34.67
CA PHE A 228 37.32 10.26 -33.84
C PHE A 228 38.60 10.30 -34.68
N ARG A 229 39.59 11.10 -34.28
CA ARG A 229 40.84 11.29 -35.02
C ARG A 229 41.89 10.25 -34.62
N GLU A 230 42.85 9.99 -35.52
CA GLU A 230 44.09 9.24 -35.22
C GLU A 230 44.86 9.83 -34.03
N SER A 231 44.74 11.14 -33.80
CA SER A 231 45.34 11.83 -32.65
C SER A 231 44.71 11.48 -31.29
N GLY A 232 43.69 10.62 -31.26
CA GLY A 232 42.94 10.30 -30.04
C GLY A 232 41.90 11.36 -29.66
N GLU A 233 41.71 12.43 -30.43
CA GLU A 233 40.66 13.41 -30.21
C GLU A 233 39.28 12.93 -30.67
N ILE A 234 38.23 13.27 -29.92
CA ILE A 234 36.84 13.13 -30.36
C ILE A 234 36.21 14.51 -30.49
N ASN A 235 35.70 14.82 -31.68
CA ASN A 235 35.13 16.12 -32.03
C ASN A 235 33.75 15.96 -32.69
N ILE A 236 32.87 16.93 -32.46
CA ILE A 236 31.66 17.16 -33.25
C ILE A 236 31.97 18.36 -34.14
N VAL A 237 31.98 18.15 -35.46
CA VAL A 237 32.44 19.11 -36.46
C VAL A 237 31.29 19.46 -37.40
N SER A 238 30.96 20.74 -37.53
CA SER A 238 29.98 21.23 -38.50
C SER A 238 30.39 20.87 -39.94
N GLY A 239 29.41 20.84 -40.85
CA GLY A 239 29.67 20.74 -42.29
C GLY A 239 30.45 21.92 -42.89
N ASN A 240 30.73 22.97 -42.11
CA ASN A 240 31.60 24.10 -42.48
C ASN A 240 33.07 23.89 -42.05
N GLY A 241 33.38 22.80 -41.34
CA GLY A 241 34.72 22.52 -40.80
C GLY A 241 35.00 23.13 -39.41
N ASN A 242 34.16 24.04 -38.93
CA ASN A 242 34.22 24.52 -37.55
C ASN A 242 33.88 23.36 -36.58
N ILE A 243 34.60 23.27 -35.47
CA ILE A 243 34.30 22.32 -34.41
C ILE A 243 33.17 22.90 -33.55
N ASP A 244 32.03 22.22 -33.50
CA ASP A 244 30.86 22.62 -32.71
C ASP A 244 31.07 22.30 -31.22
N LEU A 245 31.67 21.13 -30.94
CA LEU A 245 32.04 20.65 -29.60
C LEU A 245 33.31 19.78 -29.70
N THR A 246 34.35 20.09 -28.96
CA THR A 246 35.46 19.14 -28.69
C THR A 246 35.20 18.42 -27.38
N TRP A 247 35.37 17.10 -27.34
CA TRP A 247 35.51 16.38 -26.07
C TRP A 247 36.92 16.65 -25.54
N TYR A 248 37.02 17.48 -24.50
CA TYR A 248 38.21 18.27 -24.13
C TYR A 248 39.56 17.55 -24.29
N PRO A 249 40.54 18.18 -24.99
CA PRO A 249 41.91 17.73 -25.00
C PRO A 249 42.67 18.35 -23.81
N THR A 250 43.52 17.55 -23.17
CA THR A 250 44.58 18.02 -22.27
C THR A 250 45.89 17.37 -22.74
N ASP A 251 46.70 18.12 -23.48
CA ASP A 251 48.14 17.95 -23.75
C ASP A 251 48.72 16.55 -24.04
N ILE A 252 47.89 15.55 -24.38
CA ILE A 252 48.34 14.27 -24.92
C ILE A 252 48.82 14.53 -26.36
N SER A 253 50.14 14.59 -26.53
CA SER A 253 50.75 14.49 -27.85
C SER A 253 50.34 13.16 -28.50
N PRO A 254 49.89 13.15 -29.76
CA PRO A 254 49.37 11.94 -30.38
C PRO A 254 50.48 10.90 -30.60
N ASP A 255 50.49 9.85 -29.79
CA ASP A 255 51.49 8.78 -29.88
C ASP A 255 51.06 7.74 -30.92
N SER A 256 51.74 7.75 -32.07
CA SER A 256 51.59 6.74 -33.13
C SER A 256 51.87 5.31 -32.67
N GLY A 257 52.58 5.13 -31.56
CA GLY A 257 52.87 3.86 -30.89
C GLY A 257 51.70 3.29 -30.07
N MET A 258 50.55 3.96 -29.99
CA MET A 258 49.37 3.50 -29.25
C MET A 258 48.23 3.10 -30.18
N TYR A 259 47.50 2.03 -29.84
CA TYR A 259 46.12 1.80 -30.27
C TYR A 259 45.18 2.62 -29.38
N TYR A 260 44.10 3.13 -29.98
CA TYR A 260 42.99 3.75 -29.25
C TYR A 260 41.66 3.13 -29.67
N ARG A 261 40.70 3.12 -28.75
CA ARG A 261 39.27 2.88 -29.02
C ARG A 261 38.43 3.73 -28.06
N ALA A 262 37.15 3.95 -28.38
CA ALA A 262 36.21 4.47 -27.40
C ALA A 262 34.93 3.62 -27.40
N THR A 263 34.49 3.22 -26.21
CA THR A 263 33.47 2.19 -25.99
C THR A 263 32.46 2.66 -24.95
N LEU A 264 31.18 2.42 -25.19
CA LEU A 264 30.12 2.48 -24.18
C LEU A 264 30.10 1.15 -23.41
N ASP A 265 30.80 1.12 -22.29
CA ASP A 265 30.89 -0.09 -21.47
C ASP A 265 29.51 -0.44 -20.85
N PHE A 266 29.37 -1.70 -20.43
CA PHE A 266 28.14 -2.26 -19.83
C PHE A 266 27.65 -1.49 -18.58
N ASP A 267 28.54 -0.75 -17.92
CA ASP A 267 28.26 0.07 -16.74
C ASP A 267 27.67 1.46 -17.09
N GLY A 268 27.55 1.78 -18.38
CA GLY A 268 26.96 3.03 -18.88
C GLY A 268 27.94 4.19 -19.05
N VAL A 269 29.23 3.99 -18.78
CA VAL A 269 30.26 5.01 -19.00
C VAL A 269 30.83 4.88 -20.40
N PHE A 270 30.87 5.98 -21.16
CA PHE A 270 31.59 6.03 -22.42
C PHE A 270 33.06 6.34 -22.16
N ARG A 271 33.94 5.35 -22.36
CA ARG A 271 35.38 5.44 -22.07
C ARG A 271 36.22 5.47 -23.32
N GLN A 272 37.28 6.28 -23.31
CA GLN A 272 38.38 6.14 -24.25
C GLN A 272 39.51 5.34 -23.60
N TYR A 273 39.97 4.35 -24.34
CA TYR A 273 40.99 3.40 -23.94
C TYR A 273 42.23 3.54 -24.82
N SER A 274 43.42 3.28 -24.24
CA SER A 274 44.69 3.17 -24.97
C SER A 274 45.41 1.83 -24.68
N HIS A 275 46.21 1.36 -25.63
CA HIS A 275 47.05 0.16 -25.48
C HIS A 275 48.31 0.28 -26.35
N PRO A 276 49.53 -0.02 -25.87
CA PRO A 276 50.73 0.10 -26.69
C PRO A 276 50.78 -0.91 -27.83
N LYS A 277 51.16 -0.47 -29.04
CA LYS A 277 51.40 -1.34 -30.20
C LYS A 277 52.61 -2.26 -29.99
N THR A 278 53.53 -1.88 -29.10
CA THR A 278 54.72 -2.65 -28.72
C THR A 278 54.73 -2.89 -27.21
N PHE A 279 54.51 -4.14 -26.81
CA PHE A 279 54.54 -4.59 -25.42
C PHE A 279 55.42 -5.83 -25.27
N ILE A 280 56.10 -5.97 -24.13
CA ILE A 280 57.08 -7.04 -23.88
C ILE A 280 56.41 -8.26 -23.21
N ASN A 281 55.39 -8.03 -22.40
CA ASN A 281 54.66 -9.06 -21.65
C ASN A 281 53.22 -9.15 -22.14
N SER A 282 52.68 -10.37 -22.28
CA SER A 282 51.27 -10.63 -22.64
C SER A 282 50.26 -10.27 -21.53
N THR A 283 50.68 -9.57 -20.48
CA THR A 283 49.87 -9.19 -19.31
C THR A 283 49.48 -7.70 -19.31
N GLN A 284 49.76 -6.96 -20.39
CA GLN A 284 49.48 -5.53 -20.47
C GLN A 284 48.05 -5.28 -20.94
N SER A 285 47.20 -4.78 -20.05
CA SER A 285 45.79 -4.45 -20.28
C SER A 285 45.59 -3.05 -20.89
N TRP A 286 44.35 -2.74 -21.28
CA TRP A 286 43.96 -1.41 -21.77
C TRP A 286 43.92 -0.37 -20.63
N SER A 287 44.56 0.78 -20.83
CA SER A 287 44.50 1.95 -19.95
C SER A 287 43.24 2.79 -20.21
N ILE A 288 42.60 3.31 -19.17
CA ILE A 288 41.49 4.28 -19.30
C ILE A 288 42.07 5.70 -19.34
N GLU A 289 42.04 6.33 -20.51
CA GLU A 289 42.48 7.72 -20.69
C GLU A 289 41.41 8.69 -20.13
N ARG A 290 40.17 8.52 -20.61
CA ARG A 290 39.04 9.43 -20.38
C ARG A 290 37.74 8.64 -20.23
N SER A 291 36.79 9.24 -19.53
CA SER A 291 35.47 8.66 -19.23
C SER A 291 34.43 9.76 -19.17
N ILE A 292 33.29 9.57 -19.83
CA ILE A 292 32.13 10.47 -19.70
C ILE A 292 30.88 9.66 -19.31
N PRO A 293 30.23 9.98 -18.17
CA PRO A 293 30.70 10.89 -17.10
C PRO A 293 31.94 10.34 -16.37
N GLU A 294 32.67 11.20 -15.65
CA GLU A 294 33.82 10.78 -14.82
C GLU A 294 33.41 9.95 -13.60
N ASN A 295 32.30 10.35 -12.95
CA ASN A 295 31.67 9.60 -11.87
C ASN A 295 30.18 9.42 -12.20
N ILE A 296 29.80 8.22 -12.64
CA ILE A 296 28.40 7.92 -13.02
C ILE A 296 27.46 7.81 -11.82
N CYS A 297 27.97 7.42 -10.64
CA CYS A 297 27.17 7.27 -9.40
C CYS A 297 26.49 8.58 -8.97
N LEU A 298 27.13 9.73 -9.22
CA LEU A 298 26.56 11.05 -8.91
C LEU A 298 25.66 11.60 -10.02
N ARG A 299 25.73 11.05 -11.24
CA ARG A 299 25.12 11.64 -12.44
C ARG A 299 23.76 11.05 -12.80
N ILE A 300 23.49 9.76 -12.51
CA ILE A 300 22.14 9.22 -12.69
C ILE A 300 21.23 9.73 -11.56
N ASN A 301 20.28 10.59 -11.94
CA ASN A 301 19.28 11.20 -11.05
C ASN A 301 17.85 11.06 -11.61
N GLY A 302 17.60 10.09 -12.49
CA GLY A 302 16.26 9.84 -13.04
C GLY A 302 15.37 9.06 -12.06
N ARG A 303 14.09 9.41 -11.95
CA ARG A 303 13.14 8.76 -11.01
C ARG A 303 12.75 7.33 -11.36
N LEU A 304 13.00 6.90 -12.60
CA LEU A 304 12.58 5.62 -13.16
C LEU A 304 13.79 4.75 -13.47
N GLY A 305 13.66 3.45 -13.22
CA GLY A 305 14.73 2.48 -13.39
C GLY A 305 15.63 2.37 -12.16
N SER A 306 16.57 1.43 -12.22
CA SER A 306 17.36 1.04 -11.04
C SER A 306 18.59 1.90 -10.76
N GLY A 307 19.02 2.74 -11.72
CA GLY A 307 20.38 3.25 -11.76
C GLY A 307 21.43 2.16 -12.05
N VAL A 308 22.71 2.52 -11.94
CA VAL A 308 23.87 1.69 -12.36
C VAL A 308 23.89 0.32 -11.68
N CYS A 309 23.70 0.29 -10.37
CA CYS A 309 23.99 -0.89 -9.56
C CYS A 309 22.80 -1.81 -9.30
N GLY A 310 21.62 -1.53 -9.89
CA GLY A 310 20.39 -2.22 -9.53
C GLY A 310 19.75 -1.67 -8.24
N TYR A 311 18.50 -2.04 -7.97
CA TYR A 311 17.77 -1.54 -6.80
C TYR A 311 18.40 -2.01 -5.47
N ASN A 312 18.21 -1.23 -4.41
CA ASN A 312 18.62 -1.52 -3.02
C ASN A 312 20.13 -1.65 -2.78
N SER A 313 20.95 -1.44 -3.82
CA SER A 313 22.40 -1.32 -3.75
C SER A 313 22.81 0.15 -3.69
N TYR A 314 24.08 0.45 -3.43
CA TYR A 314 24.68 1.76 -3.70
C TYR A 314 25.97 1.66 -4.51
N CYS A 315 26.23 2.72 -5.28
CA CYS A 315 27.30 2.90 -6.23
C CYS A 315 28.43 3.73 -5.61
N ASN A 316 29.66 3.25 -5.68
CA ASN A 316 30.87 4.00 -5.37
C ASN A 316 31.82 4.00 -6.58
N ILE A 317 32.56 5.08 -6.83
CA ILE A 317 33.59 5.09 -7.88
C ILE A 317 34.94 4.69 -7.26
N GLN A 318 35.67 3.78 -7.90
CA GLN A 318 37.05 3.45 -7.48
C GLN A 318 38.09 4.22 -8.30
N GLY A 319 39.37 4.12 -7.92
CA GLY A 319 40.47 4.84 -8.55
C GLY A 319 40.72 4.49 -10.03
N ASP A 320 40.11 3.40 -10.52
CA ASP A 320 40.09 2.99 -11.92
C ASP A 320 38.98 3.67 -12.76
N ARG A 321 38.18 4.55 -12.14
CA ARG A 321 36.99 5.19 -12.73
C ARG A 321 35.91 4.18 -13.18
N ARG A 322 35.83 2.98 -12.58
CA ARG A 322 34.67 2.08 -12.69
C ARG A 322 33.74 2.20 -11.47
N PRO A 323 32.41 2.12 -11.65
CA PRO A 323 31.46 2.04 -10.55
C PRO A 323 31.49 0.64 -9.93
N THR A 324 31.68 0.59 -8.63
CA THR A 324 31.54 -0.62 -7.82
C THR A 324 30.22 -0.57 -7.06
N CYS A 325 29.51 -1.69 -7.07
CA CYS A 325 28.19 -1.83 -6.47
C CYS A 325 28.28 -2.59 -5.15
N GLN A 326 27.60 -2.09 -4.12
CA GLN A 326 27.63 -2.65 -2.76
C GLN A 326 26.21 -2.75 -2.20
N CYS A 327 25.95 -3.80 -1.42
CA CYS A 327 24.72 -3.90 -0.64
C CYS A 327 24.92 -3.24 0.74
N PRO A 328 23.91 -2.51 1.25
CA PRO A 328 23.96 -1.99 2.61
C PRO A 328 23.82 -3.11 3.65
N PRO A 329 24.14 -2.86 4.94
CA PRO A 329 23.99 -3.85 6.00
C PRO A 329 22.59 -4.46 6.04
N GLY A 330 22.48 -5.77 6.25
CA GLY A 330 21.20 -6.50 6.24
C GLY A 330 20.63 -6.81 4.85
N TYR A 331 21.38 -6.53 3.78
CA TYR A 331 21.03 -6.83 2.39
C TYR A 331 22.12 -7.66 1.71
N GLU A 332 21.70 -8.50 0.76
CA GLU A 332 22.55 -9.37 -0.05
C GLU A 332 22.28 -9.15 -1.55
N PHE A 333 23.24 -9.49 -2.42
CA PHE A 333 23.03 -9.40 -3.87
C PHE A 333 21.91 -10.34 -4.33
N VAL A 334 21.12 -9.90 -5.32
CA VAL A 334 20.07 -10.74 -5.94
C VAL A 334 20.68 -11.93 -6.69
N ASP A 335 21.82 -11.70 -7.34
CA ASP A 335 22.71 -12.72 -7.91
C ASP A 335 24.15 -12.37 -7.52
N PRO A 336 24.87 -13.20 -6.75
CA PRO A 336 26.28 -12.97 -6.38
C PRO A 336 27.24 -12.82 -7.57
N ASN A 337 26.89 -13.35 -8.75
CA ASN A 337 27.70 -13.23 -9.96
C ASN A 337 27.45 -11.91 -10.72
N ASN A 338 26.41 -11.16 -10.34
CA ASN A 338 25.99 -9.93 -11.01
C ASN A 338 25.74 -8.81 -9.98
N ILE A 339 26.82 -8.18 -9.52
CA ILE A 339 26.77 -7.08 -8.55
C ILE A 339 26.00 -5.84 -9.05
N TYR A 340 25.75 -5.73 -10.36
CA TYR A 340 24.95 -4.67 -11.01
C TYR A 340 23.46 -5.06 -11.16
N GLY A 341 23.06 -6.24 -10.67
CA GLY A 341 21.67 -6.70 -10.57
C GLY A 341 20.91 -6.07 -9.40
N GLY A 342 21.61 -5.54 -8.40
CA GLY A 342 21.03 -4.98 -7.17
C GLY A 342 20.99 -5.97 -6.01
N CYS A 343 20.34 -5.53 -4.93
CA CYS A 343 20.31 -6.24 -3.65
C CYS A 343 18.87 -6.52 -3.19
N ARG A 344 18.72 -7.41 -2.22
CA ARG A 344 17.48 -7.71 -1.50
C ARG A 344 17.75 -7.71 0.02
N PRO A 345 16.76 -7.37 0.87
CA PRO A 345 16.89 -7.62 2.31
C PRO A 345 17.14 -9.12 2.56
N SER A 346 18.09 -9.46 3.43
CA SER A 346 18.34 -10.87 3.82
C SER A 346 17.21 -11.44 4.71
N LEU A 347 16.42 -10.56 5.35
CA LEU A 347 15.18 -10.89 6.06
C LEU A 347 14.05 -9.94 5.63
N PRO A 348 12.81 -10.44 5.42
CA PRO A 348 11.67 -9.58 5.07
C PRO A 348 11.36 -8.53 6.14
N LEU A 349 11.30 -7.25 5.74
CA LEU A 349 11.04 -6.13 6.65
C LEU A 349 9.56 -5.95 7.03
N GLN A 350 8.63 -6.67 6.40
CA GLN A 350 7.21 -6.30 6.39
C GLN A 350 6.37 -6.87 7.54
N LYS A 351 6.96 -7.69 8.43
CA LYS A 351 6.32 -8.15 9.68
C LYS A 351 6.38 -7.05 10.76
N CYS A 352 5.64 -5.95 10.54
CA CYS A 352 5.51 -4.85 11.51
C CYS A 352 4.18 -4.86 12.28
N GLN A 353 3.26 -5.78 11.93
CA GLN A 353 1.96 -5.98 12.56
C GLN A 353 1.73 -7.49 12.71
N GLU A 354 2.48 -8.13 13.60
CA GLU A 354 2.06 -9.40 14.21
C GLU A 354 1.34 -9.06 15.51
N GLU A 355 0.21 -9.69 15.80
CA GLU A 355 -0.80 -9.18 16.76
C GLU A 355 -0.33 -9.18 18.23
N ASP A 356 0.77 -9.87 18.54
CA ASP A 356 1.31 -10.04 19.89
C ASP A 356 2.55 -9.16 20.24
N THR A 357 3.14 -8.42 19.29
CA THR A 357 4.35 -7.60 19.55
C THR A 357 4.11 -6.10 19.33
N SER A 358 3.96 -5.34 20.41
CA SER A 358 3.53 -3.94 20.40
C SER A 358 4.64 -2.89 20.23
N ASN A 359 5.89 -3.30 19.96
CA ASN A 359 7.03 -2.38 19.82
C ASN A 359 7.94 -2.71 18.61
N PRO A 360 7.97 -1.85 17.56
CA PRO A 360 8.89 -2.01 16.43
C PRO A 360 10.39 -2.04 16.80
N GLU A 361 10.80 -1.43 17.92
CA GLU A 361 12.21 -1.43 18.35
C GLU A 361 12.70 -2.82 18.82
N GLU A 362 11.82 -3.79 19.05
CA GLU A 362 12.21 -5.16 19.39
C GLU A 362 12.57 -5.97 18.14
N LEU A 363 11.84 -5.75 17.04
CA LEU A 363 12.01 -6.45 15.77
C LEU A 363 13.08 -5.81 14.86
N PHE A 364 13.28 -4.50 14.95
CA PHE A 364 14.10 -3.72 14.02
C PHE A 364 15.21 -2.93 14.72
N GLU A 365 16.28 -2.67 13.97
CA GLU A 365 17.28 -1.66 14.31
C GLU A 365 17.51 -0.71 13.12
N LEU A 366 17.94 0.50 13.42
CA LEU A 366 18.39 1.49 12.44
C LEU A 366 19.92 1.56 12.52
N LYS A 367 20.61 1.10 11.47
CA LYS A 367 22.07 1.25 11.33
C LYS A 367 22.40 2.52 10.55
N THR A 368 23.44 3.24 10.95
CA THR A 368 23.90 4.44 10.26
C THR A 368 24.84 4.10 9.10
N LEU A 369 24.70 4.80 7.99
CA LEU A 369 25.60 4.85 6.85
C LEU A 369 25.99 6.32 6.60
N ASP A 370 27.27 6.62 6.64
CA ASP A 370 27.77 7.97 6.38
C ASP A 370 27.84 8.25 4.88
N ASN A 371 27.30 9.39 4.45
CA ASN A 371 27.42 9.91 3.07
C ASN A 371 26.79 9.03 1.96
N VAL A 372 26.05 7.96 2.29
CA VAL A 372 25.29 7.15 1.32
C VAL A 372 23.89 7.72 1.13
N GLU A 373 23.38 7.80 -0.09
CA GLU A 373 22.00 8.26 -0.37
C GLU A 373 21.33 7.50 -1.51
N TRP A 374 19.99 7.42 -1.48
CA TRP A 374 19.14 6.93 -2.59
C TRP A 374 18.20 8.07 -3.05
N PRO A 375 18.67 9.01 -3.88
CA PRO A 375 17.94 10.22 -4.24
C PRO A 375 16.64 9.93 -4.99
N LEU A 376 15.62 10.76 -4.75
CA LEU A 376 14.31 10.71 -5.40
C LEU A 376 13.51 9.41 -5.17
N SER A 377 13.90 8.59 -4.18
CA SER A 377 13.16 7.39 -3.74
C SER A 377 12.16 7.66 -2.62
N ASP A 378 12.10 8.94 -2.21
CA ASP A 378 11.41 9.52 -1.08
C ASP A 378 9.87 9.49 -1.24
N TYR A 379 9.15 9.35 -0.13
CA TYR A 379 7.67 9.43 -0.09
C TYR A 379 7.13 10.44 0.94
N ASP A 380 8.00 10.92 1.83
CA ASP A 380 7.67 11.81 2.94
C ASP A 380 8.90 12.69 3.28
N GLU A 381 8.66 13.96 3.60
CA GLU A 381 9.67 15.01 3.84
C GLU A 381 9.33 15.77 5.13
N LEU A 382 10.22 15.69 6.12
CA LEU A 382 10.03 16.23 7.46
C LEU A 382 11.14 17.24 7.79
N LYS A 383 10.84 18.54 7.72
CA LYS A 383 11.79 19.64 8.00
C LYS A 383 11.68 20.11 9.46
N SER A 384 12.74 20.71 9.96
CA SER A 384 12.93 21.04 11.38
C SER A 384 13.01 19.80 12.29
N TYR A 385 13.53 18.69 11.76
CA TYR A 385 13.77 17.44 12.48
C TYR A 385 15.24 17.29 12.85
N ASN A 386 15.52 16.84 14.07
CA ASN A 386 16.83 16.34 14.47
C ASN A 386 16.97 14.82 14.21
N GLU A 387 18.14 14.26 14.54
CA GLU A 387 18.44 12.84 14.29
C GLU A 387 17.55 11.89 15.09
N THR A 388 17.25 12.16 16.35
CA THR A 388 16.45 11.25 17.19
C THR A 388 14.97 11.26 16.79
N GLU A 389 14.44 12.42 16.40
CA GLU A 389 13.11 12.55 15.80
C GLU A 389 13.01 11.84 14.44
N CYS A 390 14.03 11.99 13.59
CA CYS A 390 14.10 11.30 12.29
C CYS A 390 14.19 9.78 12.46
N ARG A 391 15.03 9.31 13.40
CA ARG A 391 15.15 7.89 13.79
C ARG A 391 13.81 7.35 14.28
N SER A 392 13.14 8.04 15.19
CA SER A 392 11.83 7.64 15.73
C SER A 392 10.75 7.60 14.63
N SER A 393 10.71 8.59 13.73
CA SER A 393 9.75 8.65 12.63
C SER A 393 9.92 7.50 11.64
N CYS A 394 11.16 7.09 11.33
CA CYS A 394 11.39 5.91 10.49
C CYS A 394 11.18 4.57 11.23
N MET A 395 11.47 4.52 12.54
CA MET A 395 11.29 3.31 13.33
C MET A 395 9.81 2.93 13.50
N ASN A 396 8.94 3.92 13.74
CA ASN A 396 7.51 3.71 13.91
C ASN A 396 6.74 3.57 12.57
N ASP A 397 7.32 3.99 11.44
CA ASP A 397 6.72 3.82 10.12
C ASP A 397 7.06 2.45 9.50
N CYS A 398 6.02 1.64 9.25
CA CYS A 398 6.14 0.31 8.65
C CYS A 398 6.62 0.34 7.18
N SER A 399 6.51 1.49 6.51
CA SER A 399 6.92 1.71 5.11
C SER A 399 8.33 2.30 4.98
N CYS A 400 8.93 2.79 6.08
CA CYS A 400 10.26 3.37 6.04
C CYS A 400 11.34 2.28 6.02
N ALA A 401 12.07 2.18 4.92
CA ALA A 401 13.23 1.30 4.78
C ALA A 401 14.55 2.05 5.04
N VAL A 402 14.60 3.34 4.67
CA VAL A 402 15.73 4.25 4.92
C VAL A 402 15.17 5.62 5.27
N ALA A 403 15.79 6.32 6.21
CA ALA A 403 15.63 7.77 6.38
C ALA A 403 16.99 8.48 6.19
N VAL A 404 16.98 9.66 5.58
CA VAL A 404 18.18 10.47 5.35
C VAL A 404 18.01 11.83 6.00
N LEU A 405 19.00 12.27 6.78
CA LEU A 405 19.03 13.58 7.42
C LEU A 405 20.13 14.46 6.80
N LEU A 406 19.75 15.66 6.38
CA LEU A 406 20.66 16.74 5.99
C LEU A 406 20.04 18.09 6.39
N ASN A 407 20.82 18.98 7.00
CA ASN A 407 20.43 20.36 7.34
C ASN A 407 19.06 20.48 8.06
N GLY A 408 18.76 19.58 8.99
CA GLY A 408 17.50 19.57 9.73
C GLY A 408 16.28 19.12 8.92
N THR A 409 16.47 18.52 7.75
CA THR A 409 15.41 17.86 6.97
C THR A 409 15.66 16.37 6.91
N CYS A 410 14.63 15.59 7.21
CA CYS A 410 14.57 14.14 7.25
C CYS A 410 13.66 13.66 6.11
N TRP A 411 14.21 12.99 5.09
CA TRP A 411 13.41 12.35 4.04
C TRP A 411 13.31 10.85 4.29
N LYS A 412 12.09 10.32 4.20
CA LYS A 412 11.81 8.89 4.37
C LYS A 412 11.65 8.22 3.01
N LYS A 413 12.40 7.13 2.82
CA LYS A 413 12.59 6.38 1.57
C LYS A 413 12.15 4.94 1.76
N LYS A 414 11.70 4.30 0.68
CA LYS A 414 11.06 2.97 0.71
C LYS A 414 11.56 2.08 -0.43
N LEU A 415 11.47 0.76 -0.22
CA LEU A 415 11.86 -0.24 -1.20
C LEU A 415 10.95 -0.22 -2.45
N PRO A 416 11.47 -0.52 -3.65
CA PRO A 416 12.89 -0.64 -3.99
C PRO A 416 13.60 0.72 -4.02
N LEU A 417 14.87 0.77 -3.62
CA LEU A 417 15.64 2.02 -3.57
C LEU A 417 16.50 2.19 -4.85
N PRO A 418 16.13 3.05 -5.83
CA PRO A 418 16.95 3.34 -7.01
C PRO A 418 18.13 4.27 -6.72
N ASN A 419 19.09 4.32 -7.66
CA ASN A 419 20.15 5.33 -7.74
C ASN A 419 21.03 5.47 -6.49
N GLY A 420 21.18 4.42 -5.69
CA GLY A 420 22.01 4.46 -4.49
C GLY A 420 23.44 4.87 -4.81
N ARG A 421 24.02 5.76 -4.02
CA ARG A 421 25.37 6.30 -4.24
C ARG A 421 26.07 6.68 -2.94
N LEU A 422 27.41 6.60 -2.95
CA LEU A 422 28.26 7.27 -1.97
C LEU A 422 28.61 8.68 -2.50
N ASP A 423 28.42 9.70 -1.68
CA ASP A 423 28.56 11.12 -2.01
C ASP A 423 29.31 11.86 -0.89
N THR A 424 30.64 11.71 -0.89
CA THR A 424 31.54 12.21 0.18
C THR A 424 31.60 13.73 0.30
N ASP A 425 31.12 14.45 -0.70
CA ASP A 425 31.14 15.92 -0.73
C ASP A 425 29.99 16.51 0.12
N VAL A 426 28.96 15.71 0.42
CA VAL A 426 27.79 16.13 1.20
C VAL A 426 27.59 15.22 2.41
N LYS A 427 27.94 15.73 3.59
CA LYS A 427 27.76 15.04 4.87
C LYS A 427 26.27 14.84 5.20
N ARG A 428 25.76 13.64 4.92
CA ARG A 428 24.42 13.16 5.27
C ARG A 428 24.50 12.03 6.30
N ILE A 429 23.55 11.99 7.22
CA ILE A 429 23.34 10.85 8.12
C ILE A 429 22.22 10.00 7.53
N THR A 430 22.53 8.76 7.15
CA THR A 430 21.55 7.85 6.53
C THR A 430 21.27 6.67 7.44
N LEU A 431 20.03 6.52 7.87
CA LEU A 431 19.56 5.50 8.80
C LEU A 431 18.83 4.40 8.00
N ILE A 432 19.44 3.21 7.86
CA ILE A 432 18.81 2.06 7.21
C ILE A 432 18.14 1.13 8.21
N LYS A 433 16.86 0.82 7.98
CA LYS A 433 16.04 -0.04 8.84
C LYS A 433 16.24 -1.49 8.43
N ILE A 434 16.68 -2.30 9.37
CA ILE A 434 16.92 -3.73 9.19
C ILE A 434 16.28 -4.53 10.33
N ARG A 435 15.95 -5.79 10.06
CA ARG A 435 15.47 -6.71 11.08
C ARG A 435 16.64 -7.17 11.95
N LYS A 436 16.42 -7.34 13.25
CA LYS A 436 17.45 -7.83 14.17
C LYS A 436 17.63 -9.34 14.04
N ASP A 437 18.87 -9.77 13.79
CA ASP A 437 19.29 -11.18 13.90
C ASP A 437 19.39 -11.59 15.38
N GLY A 438 18.24 -11.73 16.04
CA GLY A 438 18.16 -11.98 17.49
C GLY A 438 16.93 -12.76 17.97
N ILE A 439 15.87 -12.87 17.16
CA ILE A 439 14.77 -13.80 17.42
C ILE A 439 15.00 -15.04 16.58
N THR A 440 15.53 -16.10 17.22
CA THR A 440 15.19 -17.46 16.79
C THR A 440 13.69 -17.61 16.95
N ILE A 441 12.95 -17.43 15.87
CA ILE A 441 11.64 -18.07 15.73
C ILE A 441 11.96 -19.56 15.85
N GLU A 442 11.47 -20.20 16.92
CA GLU A 442 11.39 -21.66 16.95
C GLU A 442 10.44 -22.05 15.82
N ASP A 443 11.03 -22.38 14.66
CA ASP A 443 10.32 -22.81 13.47
C ASP A 443 9.56 -24.11 13.77
N PRO A 444 8.22 -24.08 13.92
CA PRO A 444 7.42 -25.28 14.21
C PRO A 444 7.16 -26.01 12.89
N GLY A 445 8.23 -26.22 12.12
CA GLY A 445 8.18 -26.42 10.67
C GLY A 445 9.43 -27.04 10.04
N ARG A 446 10.59 -27.11 10.72
CA ARG A 446 11.78 -27.77 10.15
C ARG A 446 11.72 -29.30 10.22
N ALA A 447 10.87 -29.86 9.35
CA ALA A 447 11.00 -31.17 8.74
C ALA A 447 11.47 -32.32 9.67
N GLU A 448 10.59 -32.79 10.55
CA GLU A 448 10.76 -34.10 11.18
C GLU A 448 10.84 -35.21 10.11
N ASP A 449 11.66 -36.25 10.36
CA ASP A 449 12.06 -37.23 9.35
C ASP A 449 10.88 -37.92 8.65
N ARG A 450 10.80 -37.70 7.33
CA ARG A 450 9.80 -38.26 6.43
C ARG A 450 9.86 -39.80 6.35
N SER A 451 10.91 -40.45 6.86
CA SER A 451 10.97 -41.91 7.04
C SER A 451 10.07 -42.42 8.18
N THR A 452 9.90 -41.63 9.24
CA THR A 452 9.18 -42.03 10.46
C THR A 452 7.67 -42.11 10.21
N LEU A 453 7.08 -41.12 9.56
CA LEU A 453 5.63 -41.09 9.29
C LEU A 453 5.19 -42.27 8.40
N VAL A 454 5.99 -42.63 7.39
CA VAL A 454 5.70 -43.79 6.52
C VAL A 454 5.75 -45.10 7.33
N ARG A 455 6.68 -45.23 8.29
CA ARG A 455 6.71 -46.37 9.21
C ARG A 455 5.48 -46.41 10.13
N VAL A 456 5.11 -45.28 10.75
CA VAL A 456 3.96 -45.19 11.66
C VAL A 456 2.64 -45.52 10.92
N VAL A 457 2.40 -44.93 9.75
CA VAL A 457 1.22 -45.24 8.92
C VAL A 457 1.22 -46.72 8.46
N SER A 458 2.38 -47.29 8.11
CA SER A 458 2.46 -48.72 7.76
C SER A 458 2.12 -49.63 8.95
N ILE A 459 2.55 -49.27 10.16
CA ILE A 459 2.26 -50.01 11.40
C ILE A 459 0.76 -49.91 11.77
N LEU A 460 0.15 -48.74 11.59
CA LEU A 460 -1.28 -48.52 11.85
C LEU A 460 -2.18 -49.25 10.84
N LEU A 461 -1.80 -49.29 9.55
CA LEU A 461 -2.52 -50.07 8.54
C LEU A 461 -2.36 -51.58 8.77
N GLY A 462 -1.16 -52.05 9.15
CA GLY A 462 -0.90 -53.45 9.46
C GLY A 462 -1.66 -53.96 10.69
N SER A 463 -1.74 -53.15 11.76
CA SER A 463 -2.46 -53.53 12.98
C SER A 463 -3.96 -53.62 12.78
N SER A 464 -4.56 -52.71 12.00
CA SER A 464 -6.00 -52.73 11.68
C SER A 464 -6.43 -54.04 11.00
N VAL A 465 -5.66 -54.54 10.03
CA VAL A 465 -5.95 -55.82 9.36
C VAL A 465 -5.82 -56.99 10.35
N PHE A 466 -4.80 -56.98 11.21
CA PHE A 466 -4.57 -58.02 12.22
C PHE A 466 -5.70 -58.10 13.25
N PHE A 467 -6.14 -56.95 13.79
CA PHE A 467 -7.25 -56.91 14.75
C PHE A 467 -8.59 -57.34 14.14
N ASN A 468 -8.88 -56.95 12.89
CA ASN A 468 -10.09 -57.42 12.19
C ASN A 468 -10.09 -58.95 11.97
N PHE A 469 -8.93 -59.54 11.67
CA PHE A 469 -8.81 -61.00 11.53
C PHE A 469 -9.04 -61.73 12.87
N ILE A 470 -8.51 -61.18 13.98
CA ILE A 470 -8.75 -61.70 15.34
C ILE A 470 -10.23 -61.55 15.74
N PHE A 471 -10.88 -60.44 15.38
CA PHE A 471 -12.29 -60.19 15.69
C PHE A 471 -13.23 -61.14 14.94
N LEU A 472 -12.96 -61.42 13.66
CA LEU A 472 -13.72 -62.42 12.90
C LEU A 472 -13.48 -63.85 13.44
N ALA A 473 -12.24 -64.19 13.83
CA ALA A 473 -11.93 -65.49 14.44
C ALA A 473 -12.58 -65.67 15.82
N SER A 474 -12.64 -64.61 16.64
CA SER A 474 -13.28 -64.66 17.96
C SER A 474 -14.80 -64.75 17.85
N ILE A 475 -15.43 -64.06 16.90
CA ILE A 475 -16.85 -64.23 16.57
C ILE A 475 -17.14 -65.68 16.14
N PHE A 476 -16.28 -66.28 15.32
CA PHE A 476 -16.46 -67.68 14.88
C PHE A 476 -16.33 -68.68 16.04
N LEU A 477 -15.38 -68.46 16.96
CA LEU A 477 -15.22 -69.26 18.18
C LEU A 477 -16.42 -69.08 19.15
N VAL A 478 -16.90 -67.86 19.36
CA VAL A 478 -18.10 -67.58 20.16
C VAL A 478 -19.32 -68.27 19.53
N PHE A 479 -19.47 -68.24 18.20
CA PHE A 479 -20.54 -68.94 17.50
C PHE A 479 -20.46 -70.46 17.68
N PHE A 480 -19.25 -71.03 17.69
CA PHE A 480 -19.03 -72.47 17.96
C PHE A 480 -19.44 -72.86 19.40
N PHE A 481 -19.07 -72.06 20.41
CA PHE A 481 -19.41 -72.35 21.81
C PHE A 481 -20.87 -72.05 22.16
N MET A 482 -21.47 -70.99 21.61
CA MET A 482 -22.87 -70.61 21.87
C MET A 482 -23.88 -71.61 21.27
N ASN A 483 -23.55 -72.24 20.13
CA ASN A 483 -24.40 -73.27 19.53
C ASN A 483 -24.57 -74.53 20.39
N LYS A 484 -23.81 -74.70 21.48
CA LYS A 484 -23.99 -75.81 22.44
C LYS A 484 -24.86 -75.47 23.65
N LYS A 485 -25.42 -74.25 23.76
CA LYS A 485 -26.14 -73.82 24.99
C LYS A 485 -27.44 -73.01 24.79
N LEU A 486 -28.13 -73.16 23.66
CA LEU A 486 -29.47 -72.58 23.46
C LEU A 486 -30.59 -73.54 23.89
N SER A 487 -30.94 -73.50 25.18
CA SER A 487 -32.18 -74.08 25.70
C SER A 487 -32.84 -73.15 26.72
N LYS A 488 -33.98 -72.55 26.31
CA LYS A 488 -34.95 -71.71 27.04
C LYS A 488 -34.66 -70.20 27.24
N ARG A 489 -35.64 -69.39 26.76
CA ARG A 489 -35.95 -67.95 27.00
C ARG A 489 -34.92 -66.94 26.43
N LYS A 490 -35.25 -65.87 25.68
CA LYS A 490 -36.29 -64.78 25.73
C LYS A 490 -36.07 -63.81 26.91
N GLN A 491 -36.16 -62.47 26.78
CA GLN A 491 -36.93 -61.63 25.83
C GLN A 491 -36.36 -60.19 25.64
N THR A 492 -36.96 -59.40 24.72
CA THR A 492 -36.97 -57.89 24.65
C THR A 492 -35.70 -57.17 24.07
N PRO A 493 -35.68 -55.83 23.76
CA PRO A 493 -35.70 -55.41 22.33
C PRO A 493 -34.65 -54.36 21.85
N ARG A 494 -34.87 -53.85 20.62
CA ARG A 494 -34.14 -52.83 19.81
C ARG A 494 -34.27 -51.39 20.42
N LYS A 495 -33.62 -50.31 19.94
CA LYS A 495 -33.33 -49.91 18.53
C LYS A 495 -32.46 -48.63 18.39
N LEU A 496 -31.69 -48.54 17.30
CA LEU A 496 -31.36 -47.35 16.44
C LEU A 496 -30.57 -46.14 16.99
N GLN A 497 -29.48 -45.80 16.29
CA GLN A 497 -28.77 -44.51 16.18
C GLN A 497 -27.79 -44.68 14.98
N ASP A 498 -27.43 -43.75 14.10
CA ASP A 498 -28.09 -42.54 13.54
C ASP A 498 -27.46 -42.22 12.17
N LEU A 499 -28.11 -41.36 11.37
CA LEU A 499 -27.51 -40.15 10.75
C LEU A 499 -28.49 -39.47 9.79
N VAL A 500 -28.47 -38.15 9.79
CA VAL A 500 -29.22 -37.22 8.93
C VAL A 500 -28.26 -36.07 8.57
N ASP A 501 -28.28 -35.61 7.32
CA ASP A 501 -27.75 -34.31 6.92
C ASP A 501 -28.89 -33.27 7.05
N ASP A 502 -28.66 -32.11 7.69
CA ASP A 502 -29.68 -31.05 7.81
C ASP A 502 -29.12 -29.64 7.53
N GLU A 503 -29.93 -28.80 6.88
CA GLU A 503 -29.62 -27.42 6.45
C GLU A 503 -30.24 -26.37 7.40
N ASP A 504 -29.79 -26.27 8.66
CA ASP A 504 -30.57 -25.63 9.73
C ASP A 504 -29.91 -24.39 10.42
N VAL A 505 -29.16 -23.57 9.66
CA VAL A 505 -28.37 -22.42 10.23
C VAL A 505 -28.97 -21.03 9.95
N ILE A 506 -29.99 -20.91 9.10
CA ILE A 506 -30.53 -19.60 8.67
C ILE A 506 -31.70 -19.10 9.56
N HIS A 507 -32.32 -19.96 10.38
CA HIS A 507 -33.51 -19.60 11.18
C HIS A 507 -33.19 -18.89 12.51
N ASP A 508 -31.97 -19.03 13.05
CA ASP A 508 -31.67 -18.58 14.41
C ASP A 508 -31.47 -17.06 14.55
N MET A 509 -30.90 -16.39 13.55
CA MET A 509 -30.48 -14.98 13.70
C MET A 509 -31.67 -14.03 13.93
N VAL A 510 -32.78 -14.23 13.20
CA VAL A 510 -34.04 -13.46 13.37
C VAL A 510 -34.72 -13.78 14.71
N THR A 511 -34.56 -15.02 15.19
CA THR A 511 -35.09 -15.47 16.49
C THR A 511 -34.32 -14.80 17.64
N PHE A 512 -33.00 -14.71 17.52
CA PHE A 512 -32.11 -14.04 18.47
C PHE A 512 -32.40 -12.53 18.58
N GLU A 513 -32.51 -11.83 17.45
CA GLU A 513 -32.82 -10.38 17.41
C GLU A 513 -34.13 -10.05 18.16
N ARG A 514 -35.20 -10.80 17.88
CA ARG A 514 -36.49 -10.67 18.57
C ARG A 514 -36.37 -10.85 20.08
N LEU A 515 -35.60 -11.84 20.55
CA LEU A 515 -35.40 -12.10 21.98
C LEU A 515 -34.65 -10.96 22.67
N VAL A 516 -33.61 -10.41 22.04
CA VAL A 516 -32.85 -9.27 22.57
C VAL A 516 -33.72 -8.02 22.68
N MET A 517 -34.53 -7.70 21.66
CA MET A 517 -35.44 -6.54 21.70
C MET A 517 -36.48 -6.66 22.83
N ILE A 518 -37.03 -7.86 23.06
CA ILE A 518 -37.98 -8.12 24.15
C ILE A 518 -37.29 -7.95 25.51
N ALA A 519 -36.06 -8.45 25.68
CA ALA A 519 -35.29 -8.25 26.90
C ALA A 519 -35.07 -6.76 27.23
N ILE A 520 -34.71 -5.95 26.23
CA ILE A 520 -34.49 -4.49 26.40
C ILE A 520 -35.80 -3.77 26.79
N TRP A 521 -36.96 -4.20 26.29
CA TRP A 521 -38.27 -3.68 26.74
C TRP A 521 -38.62 -4.06 28.18
N CYS A 522 -38.16 -5.19 28.68
CA CYS A 522 -38.44 -5.66 30.05
C CYS A 522 -37.60 -4.94 31.13
N ILE A 523 -36.41 -4.45 30.78
CA ILE A 523 -35.45 -3.81 31.71
C ILE A 523 -35.56 -2.28 31.80
N GLN A 524 -36.47 -1.64 31.05
CA GLN A 524 -36.67 -0.18 31.07
C GLN A 524 -36.89 0.36 32.49
N ASP A 525 -36.19 1.42 32.90
CA ASP A 525 -36.23 1.90 34.30
C ASP A 525 -37.65 2.29 34.77
N GLU A 526 -38.40 2.99 33.92
CA GLU A 526 -39.76 3.47 34.20
C GLU A 526 -40.79 2.31 34.15
N PRO A 527 -41.45 1.93 35.27
CA PRO A 527 -42.32 0.75 35.31
C PRO A 527 -43.54 0.83 34.37
N SER A 528 -43.95 2.05 33.99
CA SER A 528 -45.09 2.29 33.08
C SER A 528 -44.78 2.06 31.59
N LEU A 529 -43.49 1.99 31.21
CA LEU A 529 -43.05 1.72 29.84
C LEU A 529 -42.82 0.23 29.56
N ARG A 530 -42.72 -0.60 30.60
CA ARG A 530 -42.55 -2.05 30.47
C ARG A 530 -43.81 -2.69 29.89
N PRO A 531 -43.72 -3.54 28.85
CA PRO A 531 -44.87 -4.31 28.37
C PRO A 531 -45.43 -5.23 29.47
N SER A 532 -46.75 -5.38 29.55
CA SER A 532 -47.36 -6.36 30.45
C SER A 532 -47.03 -7.79 29.98
N MET A 533 -47.01 -8.77 30.89
CA MET A 533 -46.68 -10.17 30.54
C MET A 533 -47.52 -10.72 29.39
N LYS A 534 -48.81 -10.32 29.27
CA LYS A 534 -49.68 -10.69 28.14
C LYS A 534 -49.23 -10.09 26.80
N LYS A 535 -48.55 -8.94 26.79
CA LYS A 535 -47.93 -8.36 25.59
C LYS A 535 -46.58 -9.01 25.30
N ILE A 536 -45.80 -9.37 26.34
CA ILE A 536 -44.53 -10.10 26.23
C ILE A 536 -44.75 -11.48 25.59
N THR A 537 -45.74 -12.26 26.03
CA THR A 537 -46.04 -13.57 25.43
C THR A 537 -46.42 -13.45 23.95
N LEU A 538 -47.27 -12.48 23.58
CA LEU A 538 -47.64 -12.24 22.18
C LEU A 538 -46.46 -11.77 21.31
N MET A 539 -45.45 -11.13 21.90
CA MET A 539 -44.20 -10.76 21.22
C MET A 539 -43.26 -11.97 21.04
N LEU A 540 -43.15 -12.84 22.05
CA LEU A 540 -42.36 -14.08 22.00
C LEU A 540 -42.96 -15.09 21.00
N GLU A 541 -44.29 -15.24 21.00
CA GLU A 541 -45.06 -16.04 20.03
C GLU A 541 -45.05 -15.42 18.62
N GLY A 542 -44.53 -14.21 18.45
CA GLY A 542 -44.42 -13.51 17.16
C GLY A 542 -45.74 -12.99 16.59
N VAL A 543 -46.82 -13.01 17.38
CA VAL A 543 -48.16 -12.53 17.02
C VAL A 543 -48.22 -11.00 16.98
N VAL A 544 -47.27 -10.32 17.64
CA VAL A 544 -47.10 -8.87 17.65
C VAL A 544 -45.65 -8.53 17.28
N GLU A 545 -45.46 -7.61 16.33
CA GLU A 545 -44.12 -7.11 16.00
C GLU A 545 -43.49 -6.34 17.17
N VAL A 546 -42.18 -6.54 17.36
CA VAL A 546 -41.42 -5.87 18.41
C VAL A 546 -40.86 -4.57 17.84
N SER A 547 -41.48 -3.44 18.20
CA SER A 547 -40.95 -2.12 17.87
C SER A 547 -39.59 -1.90 18.53
N VAL A 548 -38.66 -1.25 17.82
CA VAL A 548 -37.33 -0.89 18.34
C VAL A 548 -37.46 -0.18 19.71
N PRO A 549 -36.81 -0.68 20.78
CA PRO A 549 -36.87 -0.05 22.10
C PRO A 549 -36.07 1.26 22.15
N PRO A 550 -36.41 2.20 23.05
CA PRO A 550 -35.62 3.42 23.25
C PRO A 550 -34.21 3.11 23.76
N CYS A 551 -33.20 3.82 23.26
CA CYS A 551 -31.84 3.74 23.80
C CYS A 551 -31.78 4.29 25.24
N PRO A 552 -31.13 3.61 26.19
CA PRO A 552 -31.10 4.00 27.59
C PRO A 552 -30.08 5.13 27.85
N CYS A 553 -30.49 6.40 27.68
CA CYS A 553 -29.73 7.52 28.24
C CYS A 553 -30.55 8.80 28.49
N GLN A 554 -30.20 9.47 29.59
CA GLN A 554 -30.59 10.83 30.02
C GLN A 554 -31.95 11.08 30.69
N LEU A 555 -31.93 12.06 31.61
CA LEU A 555 -33.04 12.46 32.47
C LEU A 555 -33.92 13.55 31.84
N SER A 556 -35.24 13.34 31.99
CA SER A 556 -36.25 14.37 32.35
C SER A 556 -36.84 15.35 31.31
N THR A 557 -38.15 15.59 31.50
CA THR A 557 -38.89 16.87 31.33
C THR A 557 -39.64 17.18 30.00
N TYR A 558 -40.95 16.83 29.99
CA TYR A 558 -42.13 17.65 29.57
C TYR A 558 -42.16 18.29 28.15
N ARG A 559 -43.16 18.04 27.27
CA ARG A 559 -44.48 18.75 27.17
C ARG A 559 -45.11 18.48 25.76
N GLN A 560 -46.42 18.35 25.44
CA GLN A 560 -47.69 18.19 26.21
C GLN A 560 -48.61 17.08 25.60
N VAL A 561 -49.75 17.17 24.85
CA VAL A 561 -50.70 18.19 24.33
C VAL A 561 -52.12 17.58 24.10
N MET A 562 -53.19 18.31 24.48
CA MET A 562 -54.65 18.25 24.13
C MET A 562 -55.42 16.91 23.93
N SER A 563 -56.42 16.65 24.80
CA SER A 563 -57.86 16.70 24.41
C SER A 563 -58.86 16.69 25.60
N THR A 564 -59.76 17.68 25.61
CA THR A 564 -61.18 17.66 26.09
C THR A 564 -61.64 17.14 27.49
N SER A 565 -62.04 18.12 28.32
CA SER A 565 -63.40 18.26 28.95
C SER A 565 -63.65 17.98 30.47
N LEU A 566 -64.39 18.92 31.10
CA LEU A 566 -65.20 18.84 32.34
C LEU A 566 -64.47 18.53 33.69
N ALA A 567 -64.81 19.08 34.87
CA ALA A 567 -65.58 20.30 35.23
C ALA A 567 -65.42 20.66 36.73
N HIS A 568 -65.44 21.97 37.08
CA HIS A 568 -65.70 22.55 38.44
C HIS A 568 -64.74 22.16 39.61
N PHE A 569 -64.55 22.89 40.74
CA PHE A 569 -65.15 24.11 41.33
C PHE A 569 -64.11 24.90 42.20
N LEU A 570 -64.28 26.24 42.26
CA LEU A 570 -64.12 27.18 43.42
C LEU A 570 -62.80 27.30 44.27
N HIS A 571 -62.29 28.55 44.29
CA HIS A 571 -61.70 29.30 45.44
C HIS A 571 -60.35 28.85 46.06
N LEU A 572 -59.49 29.72 46.64
CA LEU A 572 -59.45 31.19 46.85
C LEU A 572 -57.96 31.67 46.71
N PRO A 573 -57.62 32.97 46.50
CA PRO A 573 -56.26 33.38 46.09
C PRO A 573 -55.40 33.99 47.20
N PHE A 574 -54.07 33.74 47.19
CA PHE A 574 -53.05 34.74 47.56
C PHE A 574 -51.59 34.32 47.18
N LEU A 575 -51.07 34.82 46.05
CA LEU A 575 -49.71 35.39 45.94
C LEU A 575 -49.49 35.97 44.54
N VAL A 576 -49.37 37.30 44.44
CA VAL A 576 -48.83 37.98 43.26
C VAL A 576 -47.55 38.68 43.68
N LEU A 577 -46.40 38.06 43.38
CA LEU A 577 -45.12 38.73 43.15
C LEU A 577 -44.09 37.73 42.59
N ILE A 578 -43.03 38.25 41.94
CA ILE A 578 -41.86 37.50 41.43
C ILE A 578 -42.18 36.50 40.29
N LEU A 579 -42.49 37.04 39.10
CA LEU A 579 -42.05 36.45 37.82
C LEU A 579 -41.68 37.58 36.84
N LEU A 580 -40.46 38.11 37.00
CA LEU A 580 -39.79 38.88 35.95
C LEU A 580 -38.99 37.91 35.09
N PRO A 581 -39.20 37.83 33.76
CA PRO A 581 -38.25 37.18 32.89
C PRO A 581 -36.96 38.02 32.88
N THR A 582 -35.83 37.42 33.23
CA THR A 582 -34.52 38.08 33.16
C THR A 582 -34.13 38.28 31.70
N ILE A 583 -34.43 39.46 31.15
CA ILE A 583 -33.87 39.89 29.87
C ILE A 583 -32.37 40.08 30.08
N SER A 584 -31.56 39.16 29.57
CA SER A 584 -30.10 39.27 29.51
C SER A 584 -29.71 40.36 28.52
N ILE A 585 -29.69 41.62 29.00
CA ILE A 585 -29.22 42.77 28.24
C ILE A 585 -27.75 42.55 27.86
N ALA A 586 -27.39 42.85 26.61
CA ALA A 586 -26.04 42.70 26.09
C ALA A 586 -25.00 43.38 27.01
N GLN A 587 -23.98 42.62 27.42
CA GLN A 587 -23.05 43.05 28.47
C GLN A 587 -21.60 42.86 28.02
N ASN A 588 -20.85 43.95 28.00
CA ASN A 588 -19.38 43.90 27.88
C ASN A 588 -18.83 43.08 29.06
N VAL A 589 -18.00 42.09 28.76
CA VAL A 589 -17.36 41.21 29.74
C VAL A 589 -16.36 42.05 30.53
N THR A 590 -16.69 42.36 31.78
CA THR A 590 -15.85 43.17 32.68
C THR A 590 -14.68 42.36 33.22
N LEU A 591 -13.60 43.03 33.65
CA LEU A 591 -12.50 42.38 34.36
C LEU A 591 -13.03 41.61 35.59
N GLY A 592 -12.47 40.42 35.86
CA GLY A 592 -12.96 39.47 36.87
C GLY A 592 -14.11 38.58 36.42
N SER A 593 -14.67 38.78 35.22
CA SER A 593 -15.66 37.85 34.65
C SER A 593 -15.00 36.53 34.24
N SER A 594 -15.67 35.42 34.51
CA SER A 594 -15.22 34.10 34.12
C SER A 594 -16.35 33.14 33.79
N LEU A 595 -16.03 32.10 33.01
CA LEU A 595 -16.88 30.95 32.71
C LEU A 595 -16.18 29.67 33.22
N THR A 596 -16.95 28.65 33.58
CA THR A 596 -16.43 27.37 34.09
C THR A 596 -17.07 26.19 33.38
N SER A 597 -16.25 25.27 32.89
CA SER A 597 -16.70 24.08 32.15
C SER A 597 -17.53 23.12 33.02
N GLY A 598 -18.73 22.77 32.54
CA GLY A 598 -19.63 21.81 33.19
C GLY A 598 -20.29 22.32 34.48
N GLY A 599 -20.48 23.64 34.61
CA GLY A 599 -21.27 24.28 35.67
C GLY A 599 -22.79 24.11 35.51
N ILE A 600 -23.55 24.60 36.51
CA ILE A 600 -25.02 24.42 36.61
C ILE A 600 -25.80 25.35 35.65
N ALA A 601 -25.18 26.41 35.15
CA ALA A 601 -25.74 27.28 34.12
C ALA A 601 -24.93 27.15 32.82
N ASN A 602 -25.61 27.23 31.68
CA ASN A 602 -25.01 27.31 30.34
C ASN A 602 -24.38 28.70 30.10
N SER A 603 -23.43 29.10 30.95
CA SER A 603 -22.82 30.42 30.89
C SER A 603 -21.89 30.53 29.68
N SER A 604 -22.34 31.33 28.71
CA SER A 604 -21.60 31.75 27.53
C SER A 604 -21.77 33.27 27.38
N TRP A 605 -20.77 33.92 26.78
CA TRP A 605 -20.83 35.34 26.48
C TRP A 605 -21.50 35.54 25.12
N LEU A 606 -22.76 35.97 25.15
CA LEU A 606 -23.59 36.18 23.96
C LEU A 606 -23.25 37.49 23.25
N SER A 607 -23.34 37.46 21.92
CA SER A 607 -23.41 38.66 21.07
C SER A 607 -24.72 39.47 21.32
N PRO A 608 -24.77 40.78 21.04
CA PRO A 608 -25.94 41.62 21.31
C PRO A 608 -27.25 41.15 20.65
N SER A 609 -27.18 40.59 19.44
CA SER A 609 -28.31 39.97 18.74
C SER A 609 -28.62 38.55 19.22
N GLY A 610 -27.73 37.92 19.99
CA GLY A 610 -27.73 36.49 20.30
C GLY A 610 -27.44 35.60 19.09
N GLY A 611 -26.87 36.12 18.00
CA GLY A 611 -26.52 35.32 16.81
C GLY A 611 -25.34 34.37 17.03
N PHE A 612 -24.34 34.84 17.78
CA PHE A 612 -23.13 34.12 18.18
C PHE A 612 -22.95 34.08 19.70
N ALA A 613 -22.21 33.10 20.20
CA ALA A 613 -21.81 32.96 21.60
C ALA A 613 -20.36 32.46 21.72
N PHE A 614 -19.67 32.89 22.78
CA PHE A 614 -18.34 32.40 23.19
C PHE A 614 -18.43 31.64 24.51
N GLY A 615 -17.77 30.49 24.64
CA GLY A 615 -17.71 29.75 25.90
C GLY A 615 -17.26 28.29 25.74
N PHE A 616 -17.63 27.44 26.69
CA PHE A 616 -17.32 26.00 26.63
C PHE A 616 -18.42 25.20 25.95
N ARG A 617 -18.05 24.38 24.96
CA ARG A 617 -18.86 23.28 24.40
C ARG A 617 -18.32 21.95 24.91
N LEU A 618 -19.17 20.94 25.00
CA LEU A 618 -18.73 19.55 25.21
C LEU A 618 -18.29 18.96 23.86
N THR A 619 -17.26 18.13 23.84
CA THR A 619 -16.91 17.31 22.67
C THR A 619 -17.87 16.12 22.56
N GLU A 620 -18.02 15.55 21.36
CA GLU A 620 -18.98 14.44 21.11
C GLU A 620 -18.62 13.15 21.86
N ASP A 621 -17.35 12.99 22.26
CA ASP A 621 -16.90 11.94 23.18
C ASP A 621 -17.44 12.08 24.63
N ASN A 622 -18.19 13.16 24.92
CA ASN A 622 -18.75 13.55 26.22
C ASN A 622 -17.72 13.64 27.38
N SER A 623 -16.42 13.61 27.08
CA SER A 623 -15.33 13.49 28.07
C SER A 623 -14.56 14.79 28.29
N ARG A 624 -14.50 15.66 27.27
CA ARG A 624 -13.70 16.89 27.24
C ARG A 624 -14.56 18.11 26.89
N PHE A 625 -13.96 19.29 27.10
CA PHE A 625 -14.54 20.56 26.69
C PHE A 625 -13.70 21.20 25.57
N LEU A 626 -14.34 22.06 24.78
CA LEU A 626 -13.72 22.92 23.79
C LEU A 626 -14.10 24.37 24.11
N LEU A 627 -13.12 25.27 24.20
CA LEU A 627 -13.36 26.71 24.31
C LEU A 627 -13.57 27.27 22.90
N ALA A 628 -14.77 27.74 22.58
CA ALA A 628 -15.21 27.95 21.20
C ALA A 628 -16.11 29.18 21.00
N ILE A 629 -16.27 29.59 19.73
CA ILE A 629 -17.35 30.46 19.24
C ILE A 629 -18.25 29.62 18.33
N TRP A 630 -19.57 29.80 18.45
CA TRP A 630 -20.56 29.12 17.61
C TRP A 630 -21.75 30.03 17.23
N PHE A 631 -22.47 29.65 16.18
CA PHE A 631 -23.78 30.21 15.86
C PHE A 631 -24.81 29.74 16.90
N ASP A 632 -25.30 30.63 17.76
CA ASP A 632 -26.16 30.22 18.88
C ASP A 632 -27.64 30.03 18.48
N LYS A 633 -28.09 30.67 17.39
CA LYS A 633 -29.47 30.49 16.86
C LYS A 633 -29.66 29.24 16.01
N ILE A 634 -28.59 28.53 15.66
CA ILE A 634 -28.65 27.26 14.92
C ILE A 634 -28.77 26.12 15.94
N PRO A 635 -29.71 25.16 15.80
CA PRO A 635 -29.92 24.08 16.78
C PRO A 635 -28.64 23.29 17.12
N ASP A 636 -27.85 22.96 16.10
CA ASP A 636 -26.61 22.18 16.21
C ASP A 636 -25.47 22.95 16.89
N LYS A 637 -25.62 24.27 17.11
CA LYS A 637 -24.61 25.18 17.66
C LYS A 637 -23.28 25.05 16.92
N THR A 638 -23.31 25.26 15.59
CA THR A 638 -22.16 25.09 14.68
C THR A 638 -20.97 25.95 15.11
N VAL A 639 -19.86 25.28 15.46
CA VAL A 639 -18.59 25.93 15.85
C VAL A 639 -17.91 26.55 14.63
N VAL A 640 -17.37 27.76 14.82
CA VAL A 640 -16.74 28.60 13.79
C VAL A 640 -15.37 29.15 14.21
N TRP A 641 -14.98 28.97 15.47
CA TRP A 641 -13.66 29.29 16.01
C TRP A 641 -13.45 28.48 17.30
N PHE A 642 -12.21 28.13 17.62
CA PHE A 642 -11.87 27.46 18.87
C PHE A 642 -10.46 27.81 19.37
N ALA A 643 -10.24 27.78 20.69
CA ALA A 643 -8.90 27.68 21.24
C ALA A 643 -8.34 26.28 20.92
N ASP A 644 -7.01 26.18 20.78
CA ASP A 644 -6.33 25.05 20.12
C ASP A 644 -6.92 23.66 20.46
N GLY A 645 -7.43 22.96 19.44
CA GLY A 645 -8.23 21.75 19.59
C GLY A 645 -7.48 20.53 20.16
N ASP A 646 -6.16 20.61 20.23
CA ASP A 646 -5.30 19.61 20.88
C ASP A 646 -5.24 19.79 22.42
N LEU A 647 -5.81 20.88 22.96
CA LEU A 647 -5.87 21.14 24.40
C LEU A 647 -6.83 20.19 25.13
N GLN A 648 -6.31 19.47 26.13
CA GLN A 648 -7.14 18.71 27.06
C GLN A 648 -7.74 19.66 28.10
N ILE A 649 -9.00 20.05 27.91
CA ILE A 649 -9.76 20.90 28.83
C ILE A 649 -10.70 20.01 29.68
N PRO A 650 -10.33 19.62 30.91
CA PRO A 650 -11.17 18.83 31.79
C PRO A 650 -12.31 19.65 32.41
N ARG A 651 -13.32 18.96 32.96
CA ARG A 651 -14.42 19.60 33.70
C ARG A 651 -13.88 20.41 34.89
N GLY A 652 -14.40 21.61 35.08
CA GLY A 652 -13.95 22.55 36.11
C GLY A 652 -12.87 23.52 35.65
N SER A 653 -12.29 23.34 34.45
CA SER A 653 -11.46 24.37 33.80
C SER A 653 -12.22 25.70 33.69
N LYS A 654 -11.49 26.80 33.91
CA LYS A 654 -12.01 28.17 34.01
C LYS A 654 -11.39 29.05 32.92
N VAL A 655 -12.20 29.84 32.22
CA VAL A 655 -11.69 30.93 31.37
C VAL A 655 -12.07 32.26 32.01
N GLU A 656 -11.10 33.17 32.15
CA GLU A 656 -11.24 34.40 32.93
C GLU A 656 -10.56 35.59 32.26
N LEU A 657 -11.20 36.76 32.33
CA LEU A 657 -10.60 38.04 31.97
C LEU A 657 -9.97 38.68 33.22
N THR A 658 -8.65 38.54 33.39
CA THR A 658 -7.98 38.74 34.69
C THR A 658 -7.90 40.19 35.16
N THR A 659 -7.92 40.38 36.48
CA THR A 659 -7.56 41.63 37.16
C THR A 659 -6.15 41.53 37.74
N PRO A 660 -5.28 42.56 37.62
CA PRO A 660 -5.52 43.85 36.96
C PRO A 660 -5.17 43.88 35.47
N ASP A 661 -4.44 42.88 34.95
CA ASP A 661 -3.72 42.98 33.67
C ASP A 661 -4.63 42.96 32.42
N GLY A 662 -5.85 42.43 32.54
CA GLY A 662 -6.81 42.32 31.45
C GLY A 662 -6.49 41.22 30.43
N LYS A 663 -5.79 40.15 30.83
CA LYS A 663 -5.53 39.01 29.95
C LYS A 663 -6.70 38.04 29.98
N LEU A 664 -7.08 37.48 28.83
CA LEU A 664 -8.02 36.35 28.78
C LEU A 664 -7.22 35.05 28.90
N ILE A 665 -7.37 34.33 30.00
CA ILE A 665 -6.59 33.13 30.33
C ILE A 665 -7.54 31.95 30.56
N LEU A 666 -7.19 30.78 30.03
CA LEU A 666 -7.81 29.49 30.33
C LEU A 666 -6.92 28.70 31.28
N THR A 667 -7.46 28.21 32.40
CA THR A 667 -6.76 27.34 33.35
C THR A 667 -7.48 26.00 33.55
N ASP A 668 -6.74 24.98 33.94
CA ASP A 668 -7.30 23.73 34.48
C ASP A 668 -7.83 23.90 35.92
N PRO A 669 -8.53 22.90 36.50
CA PRO A 669 -9.02 22.93 37.88
C PRO A 669 -7.92 23.07 38.95
N GLN A 670 -6.66 22.82 38.59
CA GLN A 670 -5.48 22.92 39.44
C GLN A 670 -4.80 24.30 39.33
N GLY A 671 -5.27 25.17 38.44
CA GLY A 671 -4.75 26.52 38.22
C GLY A 671 -3.60 26.62 37.22
N LYS A 672 -3.25 25.53 36.53
CA LYS A 672 -2.26 25.56 35.44
C LYS A 672 -2.86 26.26 34.22
N VAL A 673 -2.12 27.19 33.63
CA VAL A 673 -2.50 27.83 32.37
C VAL A 673 -2.47 26.80 31.24
N LEU A 674 -3.58 26.69 30.50
CA LEU A 674 -3.70 25.88 29.29
C LEU A 674 -3.58 26.73 28.02
N TRP A 675 -4.12 27.95 28.04
CA TRP A 675 -4.12 28.88 26.90
C TRP A 675 -4.25 30.34 27.36
N THR A 676 -3.79 31.29 26.54
CA THR A 676 -3.93 32.74 26.76
C THR A 676 -4.14 33.47 25.44
N ALA A 677 -5.03 34.47 25.42
CA ALA A 677 -5.32 35.27 24.23
C ALA A 677 -4.23 36.33 23.97
N GLY A 678 -3.12 35.91 23.34
CA GLY A 678 -2.04 36.78 22.88
C GLY A 678 -1.06 37.19 23.99
N ASP A 679 0.19 36.71 23.91
CA ASP A 679 1.17 36.81 25.01
C ASP A 679 1.47 38.25 25.45
N GLN A 680 1.50 39.18 24.50
CA GLN A 680 1.86 40.59 24.70
C GLN A 680 0.66 41.51 25.05
N VAL A 681 -0.57 40.97 25.14
CA VAL A 681 -1.76 41.77 25.45
C VAL A 681 -1.71 42.27 26.89
N THR A 682 -1.88 43.58 27.08
CA THR A 682 -1.88 44.26 28.39
C THR A 682 -2.86 45.43 28.39
N GLY A 683 -3.49 45.72 29.53
CA GLY A 683 -4.34 46.91 29.68
C GLY A 683 -5.61 46.85 28.83
N THR A 684 -6.20 45.66 28.72
CA THR A 684 -7.59 45.46 28.30
C THR A 684 -8.53 46.04 29.36
N THR A 685 -9.70 46.52 28.95
CA THR A 685 -10.72 47.07 29.86
C THR A 685 -12.03 46.30 29.86
N TYR A 686 -12.34 45.62 28.75
CA TYR A 686 -13.43 44.65 28.63
C TYR A 686 -13.14 43.71 27.46
N ALA A 687 -13.87 42.59 27.42
CA ALA A 687 -14.01 41.75 26.23
C ALA A 687 -15.46 41.81 25.70
N ALA A 688 -15.68 41.49 24.43
CA ALA A 688 -17.01 41.44 23.84
C ALA A 688 -17.12 40.39 22.73
N MET A 689 -18.28 39.73 22.67
CA MET A 689 -18.71 38.92 21.52
C MET A 689 -19.49 39.85 20.58
N LEU A 690 -19.04 40.04 19.34
CA LEU A 690 -19.70 40.94 18.37
C LEU A 690 -20.69 40.18 17.46
N ASP A 691 -21.65 40.91 16.89
CA ASP A 691 -22.73 40.35 16.06
C ASP A 691 -22.28 39.81 14.70
N ASN A 692 -21.05 40.13 14.26
CA ASN A 692 -20.42 39.51 13.10
C ASN A 692 -19.69 38.19 13.42
N GLY A 693 -19.61 37.80 14.70
CA GLY A 693 -18.92 36.58 15.15
C GLY A 693 -17.48 36.81 15.62
N ASN A 694 -17.00 38.05 15.70
CA ASN A 694 -15.67 38.34 16.23
C ASN A 694 -15.71 38.50 17.77
N PHE A 695 -14.92 37.73 18.51
CA PHE A 695 -14.66 37.98 19.93
C PHE A 695 -13.41 38.85 20.09
N VAL A 696 -13.51 39.95 20.84
CA VAL A 696 -12.49 41.02 20.90
C VAL A 696 -12.10 41.40 22.33
N LEU A 697 -10.83 41.79 22.52
CA LEU A 697 -10.29 42.43 23.73
C LEU A 697 -10.01 43.91 23.44
N ALA A 698 -10.57 44.83 24.24
CA ALA A 698 -10.60 46.26 23.90
C ALA A 698 -10.18 47.21 25.04
N ARG A 699 -9.65 48.39 24.67
CA ARG A 699 -9.19 49.45 25.58
C ARG A 699 -10.05 50.70 25.47
N GLY A 700 -10.98 50.88 26.41
CA GLY A 700 -11.96 51.97 26.41
C GLY A 700 -13.06 51.79 25.36
N ARG A 701 -14.15 52.56 25.50
CA ARG A 701 -15.31 52.48 24.57
C ARG A 701 -15.09 53.21 23.23
N ASN A 702 -13.99 53.98 23.11
CA ASN A 702 -13.75 54.91 22.00
C ASN A 702 -12.46 54.58 21.22
N SER A 703 -11.78 53.47 21.51
CA SER A 703 -10.70 52.95 20.65
C SER A 703 -11.31 52.22 19.46
N SER A 704 -10.89 52.56 18.25
CA SER A 704 -11.16 51.76 17.05
C SER A 704 -10.41 50.42 17.06
N ASP A 705 -9.28 50.39 17.77
CA ASP A 705 -8.28 49.34 17.65
C ASP A 705 -8.47 48.31 18.78
N TYR A 706 -8.63 47.04 18.41
CA TYR A 706 -8.67 45.91 19.33
C TYR A 706 -7.25 45.48 19.71
N LEU A 707 -7.06 45.05 20.97
CA LEU A 707 -5.76 44.54 21.46
C LEU A 707 -5.53 43.09 21.04
N TRP A 708 -6.61 42.32 20.91
CA TRP A 708 -6.65 40.97 20.37
C TRP A 708 -8.05 40.71 19.81
N GLU A 709 -8.14 39.91 18.75
CA GLU A 709 -9.42 39.51 18.16
C GLU A 709 -9.36 38.11 17.53
N SER A 710 -10.47 37.38 17.62
CA SER A 710 -10.59 36.03 17.05
C SER A 710 -10.44 36.00 15.52
N PHE A 711 -10.86 37.08 14.83
CA PHE A 711 -10.76 37.20 13.37
C PHE A 711 -9.33 37.24 12.85
N MET A 712 -8.37 37.67 13.67
CA MET A 712 -6.93 37.65 13.37
C MET A 712 -6.22 36.38 13.85
N ASN A 713 -6.96 35.44 14.45
CA ASN A 713 -6.46 34.17 14.99
C ASN A 713 -7.40 33.02 14.57
N PRO A 714 -7.68 32.81 13.26
CA PRO A 714 -8.66 31.84 12.79
C PRO A 714 -8.20 30.38 13.03
N THR A 715 -9.13 29.43 12.93
CA THR A 715 -8.84 27.98 13.03
C THR A 715 -9.04 27.25 11.69
N ASP A 716 -10.26 26.85 11.38
CA ASP A 716 -10.67 26.16 10.15
C ASP A 716 -11.60 27.03 9.29
N THR A 717 -12.20 28.06 9.88
CA THR A 717 -13.36 28.79 9.36
C THR A 717 -13.12 30.29 9.34
N ILE A 718 -13.71 30.95 8.35
CA ILE A 718 -13.85 32.40 8.27
C ILE A 718 -15.33 32.81 8.19
N LEU A 719 -15.61 34.04 8.63
CA LEU A 719 -16.95 34.63 8.68
C LEU A 719 -17.06 35.93 7.86
N PRO A 720 -18.27 36.34 7.45
CA PRO A 720 -18.47 37.60 6.76
C PRO A 720 -18.01 38.80 7.61
N THR A 721 -17.54 39.84 6.94
CA THR A 721 -16.77 41.01 7.48
C THR A 721 -15.34 40.71 7.94
N GLN A 722 -14.89 39.45 7.95
CA GLN A 722 -13.49 39.12 8.18
C GLN A 722 -12.63 39.46 6.96
N PHE A 723 -11.48 40.07 7.18
CA PHE A 723 -10.49 40.37 6.15
C PHE A 723 -9.08 40.07 6.66
N MET A 724 -8.18 39.73 5.74
CA MET A 724 -6.76 39.52 6.01
C MET A 724 -5.96 40.74 5.55
N ASN A 725 -4.84 41.04 6.19
CA ASN A 725 -3.83 41.95 5.66
C ASN A 725 -2.53 41.17 5.42
N ILE A 726 -2.04 41.18 4.18
CA ILE A 726 -0.84 40.47 3.72
C ILE A 726 0.39 40.71 4.61
N ASN A 727 0.51 41.89 5.23
CA ASN A 727 1.68 42.27 6.01
C ASN A 727 1.69 41.66 7.44
N ARG A 728 1.06 40.50 7.65
CA ARG A 728 1.01 39.73 8.91
C ARG A 728 1.11 38.23 8.59
N ILE A 729 2.20 37.62 9.06
CA ILE A 729 2.74 36.34 8.57
C ILE A 729 1.85 35.11 8.87
N ASP A 730 0.97 35.22 9.87
CA ASP A 730 0.40 34.07 10.57
C ASP A 730 -0.99 33.60 10.10
N PHE A 731 -1.62 34.26 9.11
CA PHE A 731 -2.94 33.83 8.65
C PHE A 731 -2.88 32.50 7.90
N LYS A 732 -3.25 31.43 8.59
CA LYS A 732 -3.41 30.08 8.07
C LYS A 732 -4.69 29.45 8.61
N LEU A 733 -5.56 28.92 7.73
CA LEU A 733 -6.59 27.99 8.19
C LEU A 733 -5.98 26.59 8.18
N SER A 734 -6.22 25.81 9.22
CA SER A 734 -5.90 24.38 9.25
C SER A 734 -7.20 23.59 9.29
N SER A 735 -7.31 22.58 8.44
CA SER A 735 -8.43 21.63 8.48
C SER A 735 -8.50 20.90 9.83
N ARG A 736 -9.64 20.28 10.15
CA ARG A 736 -9.74 19.28 11.22
C ARG A 736 -9.16 17.94 10.79
N VAL A 737 -8.91 17.03 11.72
CA VAL A 737 -8.56 15.62 11.42
C VAL A 737 -9.76 14.87 10.81
N ASN A 738 -10.96 15.13 11.32
CA ASN A 738 -12.25 14.66 10.83
C ASN A 738 -13.34 15.66 11.29
N ASP A 739 -14.63 15.46 10.96
CA ASP A 739 -15.69 16.41 11.33
C ASP A 739 -15.79 16.69 12.85
N THR A 740 -15.57 15.67 13.69
CA THR A 740 -15.84 15.67 15.13
C THR A 740 -14.62 16.02 15.99
N THR A 741 -13.41 15.88 15.43
CA THR A 741 -12.13 16.00 16.13
C THR A 741 -11.42 17.30 15.75
N TYR A 742 -11.46 18.28 16.65
CA TYR A 742 -10.98 19.66 16.45
C TYR A 742 -9.45 19.81 16.39
N SER A 743 -8.69 18.72 16.53
CA SER A 743 -7.24 18.66 16.25
C SER A 743 -6.91 19.08 14.81
N LYS A 744 -5.70 19.61 14.60
CA LYS A 744 -5.24 20.05 13.29
C LYS A 744 -5.00 18.87 12.34
N GLY A 745 -5.67 18.88 11.19
CA GLY A 745 -5.62 17.86 10.15
C GLY A 745 -4.53 18.07 9.10
N LYS A 746 -4.64 17.32 8.00
CA LYS A 746 -3.60 17.22 6.95
C LYS A 746 -3.65 18.28 5.85
N PHE A 747 -4.56 19.25 5.93
CA PHE A 747 -4.70 20.33 4.95
C PHE A 747 -4.60 21.72 5.59
N ARG A 748 -4.01 22.67 4.85
CA ARG A 748 -3.79 24.06 5.28
C ARG A 748 -4.09 25.03 4.12
N LEU A 749 -4.75 26.15 4.42
CA LEU A 749 -4.96 27.28 3.52
C LEU A 749 -4.05 28.41 4.00
N ARG A 750 -3.26 29.01 3.11
CA ARG A 750 -2.32 30.07 3.45
C ARG A 750 -2.36 31.21 2.43
N MET A 751 -2.20 32.44 2.93
CA MET A 751 -1.91 33.62 2.12
C MET A 751 -0.47 34.05 2.41
N HIS A 752 0.33 34.28 1.37
CA HIS A 752 1.75 34.64 1.49
C HIS A 752 1.97 36.15 1.31
N GLU A 753 3.13 36.64 1.76
CA GLU A 753 3.54 38.06 1.70
C GLU A 753 3.51 38.67 0.28
N ASN A 754 3.70 37.83 -0.74
CA ASN A 754 3.61 38.20 -2.16
C ASN A 754 2.17 38.21 -2.71
N GLY A 755 1.16 37.98 -1.86
CA GLY A 755 -0.27 37.88 -2.22
C GLY A 755 -0.71 36.58 -2.88
N TYR A 756 0.16 35.57 -2.90
CA TYR A 756 -0.19 34.22 -3.36
C TYR A 756 -1.10 33.53 -2.33
N PHE A 757 -2.31 33.16 -2.75
CA PHE A 757 -3.25 32.33 -2.00
C PHE A 757 -3.16 30.89 -2.53
N ALA A 758 -3.03 29.91 -1.62
CA ALA A 758 -2.97 28.50 -1.99
C ALA A 758 -3.50 27.55 -0.89
N LEU A 759 -3.87 26.36 -1.33
CA LEU A 759 -4.23 25.22 -0.49
C LEU A 759 -3.12 24.15 -0.55
N TYR A 760 -2.77 23.61 0.61
CA TYR A 760 -1.61 22.76 0.84
C TYR A 760 -2.00 21.47 1.57
N GLN A 761 -1.33 20.38 1.23
CA GLN A 761 -1.20 19.24 2.15
C GLN A 761 0.01 19.50 3.07
N VAL A 762 -0.08 19.03 4.31
CA VAL A 762 1.01 19.12 5.29
C VAL A 762 1.45 17.73 5.74
N ALA A 763 2.67 17.62 6.24
CA ALA A 763 3.26 16.37 6.71
C ALA A 763 2.57 15.83 7.99
N PHE A 764 1.48 15.09 7.85
CA PHE A 764 0.70 14.59 9.01
C PHE A 764 1.29 13.29 9.60
N PRO A 765 1.39 13.13 10.95
CA PRO A 765 0.90 14.01 12.02
C PRO A 765 1.92 15.04 12.53
N SER A 766 2.99 15.33 11.78
CA SER A 766 3.97 16.35 12.15
C SER A 766 3.35 17.74 12.04
N LEU A 767 2.95 18.32 13.17
CA LEU A 767 2.37 19.68 13.27
C LEU A 767 3.37 20.83 12.98
N THR A 768 4.47 20.51 12.29
CA THR A 768 5.45 21.46 11.76
C THR A 768 4.84 22.35 10.67
N GLU A 769 5.52 23.46 10.34
CA GLU A 769 5.08 24.39 9.29
C GLU A 769 5.38 23.90 7.86
N ASN A 770 5.44 22.57 7.69
CA ASN A 770 5.82 21.90 6.45
C ASN A 770 4.63 21.79 5.49
N ASP A 771 4.38 22.89 4.80
CA ASP A 771 3.57 22.94 3.59
C ASP A 771 4.29 22.14 2.47
N TYR A 772 3.60 21.17 1.84
CA TYR A 772 4.08 20.46 0.64
C TYR A 772 3.82 21.30 -0.64
N GLU A 773 3.80 20.66 -1.81
CA GLU A 773 3.41 21.31 -3.08
C GLU A 773 1.91 21.67 -3.06
N GLY A 774 1.58 22.94 -3.32
CA GLY A 774 0.20 23.45 -3.21
C GLY A 774 -0.71 22.92 -4.32
N TYR A 775 -1.77 22.19 -3.96
CA TYR A 775 -2.67 21.53 -4.91
C TYR A 775 -3.73 22.45 -5.52
N TYR A 776 -3.93 23.63 -4.93
CA TYR A 776 -4.65 24.72 -5.54
C TYR A 776 -3.85 26.01 -5.36
N ASN A 777 -3.73 26.78 -6.45
CA ASN A 777 -3.24 28.14 -6.42
C ASN A 777 -4.09 29.04 -7.34
N ASP A 778 -4.18 30.32 -6.99
CA ASP A 778 -4.65 31.30 -7.97
C ASP A 778 -3.49 31.67 -8.89
N SER A 779 -3.37 30.93 -10.00
CA SER A 779 -2.29 31.06 -10.98
C SER A 779 -2.11 32.48 -11.56
N TRP A 780 -3.12 33.37 -11.44
CA TRP A 780 -3.02 34.77 -11.90
C TRP A 780 -2.20 35.69 -10.97
N SER A 781 -1.84 35.21 -9.78
CA SER A 781 -0.95 35.89 -8.82
C SER A 781 0.53 35.79 -9.19
N ILE A 782 0.92 34.77 -9.99
CA ILE A 782 2.31 34.54 -10.37
C ILE A 782 2.77 35.67 -11.32
N GLY A 783 3.72 36.49 -10.86
CA GLY A 783 4.32 37.58 -11.64
C GLY A 783 3.76 38.98 -11.39
N ARG A 784 2.88 39.17 -10.39
CA ARG A 784 2.48 40.50 -9.91
C ARG A 784 2.95 40.71 -8.47
N ASN A 785 3.55 41.85 -8.17
CA ASN A 785 3.82 42.26 -6.78
C ASN A 785 2.49 42.68 -6.14
N LEU A 786 1.80 41.75 -5.48
CA LEU A 786 0.50 41.97 -4.82
C LEU A 786 0.65 42.48 -3.37
N ASN A 787 1.81 43.08 -3.04
CA ASN A 787 2.06 43.76 -1.77
C ASN A 787 0.89 44.68 -1.38
N ASP A 788 0.53 44.71 -0.09
CA ASP A 788 -0.63 45.43 0.46
C ASP A 788 -2.02 45.01 -0.09
N SER A 789 -2.17 43.81 -0.67
CA SER A 789 -3.49 43.24 -0.94
C SER A 789 -4.12 42.60 0.31
N GLN A 790 -5.43 42.37 0.25
CA GLN A 790 -6.25 41.85 1.34
C GLN A 790 -7.21 40.79 0.81
N PHE A 791 -7.28 39.62 1.46
CA PHE A 791 -8.38 38.69 1.24
C PHE A 791 -9.58 39.17 2.06
N VAL A 792 -10.77 39.23 1.46
CA VAL A 792 -11.97 39.83 2.07
C VAL A 792 -13.15 38.87 1.92
N PHE A 793 -13.82 38.56 3.05
CA PHE A 793 -15.14 37.93 3.06
C PHE A 793 -16.20 39.00 3.38
N LYS A 794 -16.97 39.40 2.38
CA LYS A 794 -17.96 40.49 2.47
C LYS A 794 -19.29 40.00 3.05
N GLU A 795 -20.04 40.88 3.70
CA GLU A 795 -21.38 40.60 4.25
C GLU A 795 -22.40 40.11 3.19
N SER A 796 -22.18 40.43 1.91
CA SER A 796 -22.96 39.89 0.79
C SER A 796 -22.78 38.39 0.55
N GLY A 797 -21.82 37.75 1.23
CA GLY A 797 -21.38 36.39 0.97
C GLY A 797 -20.26 36.30 -0.08
N ASP A 798 -19.77 37.41 -0.62
CA ASP A 798 -18.70 37.39 -1.62
C ASP A 798 -17.31 37.27 -0.99
N ILE A 799 -16.46 36.44 -1.59
CA ILE A 799 -15.07 36.21 -1.16
C ILE A 799 -14.15 36.57 -2.33
N TYR A 800 -13.21 37.48 -2.10
CA TYR A 800 -12.31 38.02 -3.13
C TYR A 800 -11.01 38.56 -2.53
N ILE A 801 -10.01 38.79 -3.39
CA ILE A 801 -8.77 39.49 -3.04
C ILE A 801 -8.87 40.93 -3.55
N ALA A 802 -8.78 41.91 -2.65
CA ALA A 802 -8.72 43.33 -2.98
C ALA A 802 -7.27 43.82 -2.95
N THR A 803 -6.82 44.52 -3.98
CA THR A 803 -5.50 45.17 -3.97
C THR A 803 -5.57 46.56 -3.35
N ARG A 804 -4.43 47.10 -2.90
CA ARG A 804 -4.30 48.49 -2.38
C ARG A 804 -4.86 49.57 -3.32
N ASN A 805 -4.94 49.30 -4.62
CA ASN A 805 -5.52 50.21 -5.63
C ASN A 805 -7.05 50.06 -5.76
N GLY A 806 -7.72 49.36 -4.85
CA GLY A 806 -9.17 49.11 -4.89
C GLY A 806 -9.62 48.14 -6.00
N SER A 807 -8.68 47.46 -6.66
CA SER A 807 -9.01 46.48 -7.70
C SER A 807 -9.38 45.14 -7.06
N ILE A 808 -10.51 44.57 -7.47
CA ILE A 808 -11.01 43.28 -6.97
C ILE A 808 -10.57 42.16 -7.93
N GLN A 809 -9.97 41.11 -7.37
CA GLN A 809 -9.77 39.82 -8.02
C GLN A 809 -10.69 38.80 -7.35
N ASN A 810 -11.66 38.28 -8.10
CA ASN A 810 -12.51 37.19 -7.64
C ASN A 810 -11.72 35.88 -7.71
N LEU A 811 -11.90 35.01 -6.72
CA LEU A 811 -11.44 33.61 -6.81
C LEU A 811 -12.13 32.91 -7.99
N THR A 812 -11.63 31.73 -8.40
CA THR A 812 -12.15 30.92 -9.52
C THR A 812 -13.49 30.23 -9.17
N TRP A 813 -14.50 31.03 -8.87
CA TRP A 813 -15.74 30.68 -8.20
C TRP A 813 -16.96 31.31 -8.91
N SER A 814 -18.08 30.58 -8.91
CA SER A 814 -19.35 31.09 -9.44
C SER A 814 -19.83 32.32 -8.65
N PRO A 815 -20.46 33.33 -9.28
CA PRO A 815 -21.14 34.39 -8.56
C PRO A 815 -22.36 33.81 -7.82
N ILE A 816 -22.62 34.29 -6.59
CA ILE A 816 -23.85 34.00 -5.85
C ILE A 816 -24.79 35.21 -5.89
N SER A 817 -26.07 35.01 -5.56
CA SER A 817 -26.99 36.12 -5.31
C SER A 817 -26.99 36.47 -3.81
N PRO A 818 -26.53 37.66 -3.39
CA PRO A 818 -26.46 38.04 -1.99
C PRO A 818 -27.83 38.03 -1.32
N SER A 819 -27.95 37.38 -0.16
CA SER A 819 -29.19 37.37 0.63
C SER A 819 -28.92 37.71 2.10
N SER A 820 -29.47 38.84 2.55
CA SER A 820 -29.41 39.26 3.96
C SER A 820 -30.15 38.30 4.89
N GLY A 821 -31.05 37.47 4.36
CA GLY A 821 -31.78 36.41 5.09
C GLY A 821 -30.96 35.16 5.40
N LEU A 822 -29.71 35.06 4.95
CA LEU A 822 -28.84 33.90 5.19
C LEU A 822 -27.70 34.25 6.17
N TYR A 823 -27.32 33.28 6.99
CA TYR A 823 -25.97 33.19 7.57
C TYR A 823 -25.04 32.57 6.54
N TYR A 824 -23.79 33.02 6.48
CA TYR A 824 -22.73 32.42 5.67
C TYR A 824 -21.53 32.09 6.54
N ARG A 825 -20.78 31.05 6.14
CA ARG A 825 -19.41 30.74 6.61
C ARG A 825 -18.60 30.19 5.44
N ALA A 826 -17.28 30.24 5.51
CA ALA A 826 -16.43 29.43 4.65
C ALA A 826 -15.39 28.69 5.49
N THR A 827 -15.26 27.38 5.28
CA THR A 827 -14.48 26.47 6.12
C THR A 827 -13.57 25.62 5.24
N LEU A 828 -12.32 25.43 5.66
CA LEU A 828 -11.45 24.39 5.13
C LEU A 828 -11.82 23.08 5.84
N ASP A 829 -12.69 22.29 5.22
CA ASP A 829 -13.18 21.06 5.85
C ASP A 829 -12.05 20.00 5.93
N PHE A 830 -12.26 18.96 6.74
CA PHE A 830 -11.24 17.91 7.01
C PHE A 830 -10.77 17.15 5.75
N ASP A 831 -11.56 17.19 4.68
CA ASP A 831 -11.31 16.56 3.39
C ASP A 831 -10.41 17.39 2.45
N GLY A 832 -10.09 18.63 2.85
CA GLY A 832 -9.25 19.57 2.12
C GLY A 832 -10.01 20.51 1.19
N VAL A 833 -11.34 20.38 1.06
CA VAL A 833 -12.13 21.29 0.24
C VAL A 833 -12.43 22.56 1.06
N PHE A 834 -12.05 23.72 0.53
CA PHE A 834 -12.45 25.01 1.09
C PHE A 834 -13.87 25.34 0.60
N THR A 835 -14.85 25.19 1.49
CA THR A 835 -16.27 25.23 1.17
C THR A 835 -16.93 26.46 1.76
N GLN A 836 -17.66 27.20 0.93
CA GLN A 836 -18.61 28.21 1.41
C GLN A 836 -19.99 27.59 1.59
N TYR A 837 -20.59 27.85 2.75
CA TYR A 837 -21.92 27.39 3.12
C TYR A 837 -22.88 28.55 3.40
N SER A 838 -24.19 28.28 3.28
CA SER A 838 -25.27 29.15 3.76
C SER A 838 -26.26 28.42 4.69
N TYR A 839 -26.95 29.17 5.54
CA TYR A 839 -28.02 28.66 6.42
C TYR A 839 -29.12 29.74 6.59
N PRO A 840 -30.43 29.43 6.46
CA PRO A 840 -31.49 30.43 6.59
C PRO A 840 -31.66 30.99 8.02
N LYS A 841 -31.68 32.31 8.18
CA LYS A 841 -31.86 33.00 9.48
C LYS A 841 -33.27 32.82 10.08
N THR A 842 -34.23 32.34 9.29
CA THR A 842 -35.63 32.09 9.69
C THR A 842 -36.02 30.65 9.35
N SER A 843 -36.89 30.06 10.17
CA SER A 843 -37.37 28.69 9.93
C SER A 843 -38.48 28.69 8.87
N SER A 844 -38.27 27.94 7.79
CA SER A 844 -39.17 27.84 6.64
C SER A 844 -39.75 26.43 6.45
N GLY A 845 -40.00 25.70 7.56
CA GLY A 845 -40.75 24.43 7.58
C GLY A 845 -40.04 23.18 7.03
N SER A 846 -38.94 23.34 6.29
CA SER A 846 -38.08 22.22 5.88
C SER A 846 -37.08 21.85 6.97
N ILE A 847 -36.50 20.65 6.88
CA ILE A 847 -35.27 20.31 7.61
C ILE A 847 -34.21 21.37 7.25
N GLN A 848 -33.64 22.03 8.25
CA GLN A 848 -32.62 23.06 8.04
C GLN A 848 -31.23 22.45 8.26
N SER A 849 -30.36 22.60 7.28
CA SER A 849 -28.96 22.21 7.32
C SER A 849 -28.13 23.24 6.56
N TRP A 850 -26.81 23.20 6.72
CA TRP A 850 -25.91 24.04 5.93
C TRP A 850 -25.94 23.60 4.46
N ALA A 851 -26.38 24.50 3.58
CA ALA A 851 -26.29 24.30 2.13
C ALA A 851 -24.88 24.63 1.63
N ILE A 852 -24.37 23.87 0.66
CA ILE A 852 -23.11 24.19 -0.02
C ILE A 852 -23.40 25.20 -1.14
N GLU A 853 -22.77 26.37 -1.06
CA GLU A 853 -22.85 27.41 -2.10
C GLU A 853 -21.72 27.23 -3.12
N ARG A 854 -20.47 27.06 -2.64
CA ARG A 854 -19.24 27.04 -3.45
C ARG A 854 -18.18 26.13 -2.82
N ILE A 855 -17.31 25.55 -3.64
CA ILE A 855 -16.20 24.66 -3.23
C ILE A 855 -14.90 25.02 -3.95
N LEU A 856 -13.75 24.81 -3.31
CA LEU A 856 -12.42 24.99 -3.91
C LEU A 856 -11.46 23.88 -3.44
N PRO A 857 -10.82 23.13 -4.35
CA PRO A 857 -11.07 23.05 -5.80
C PRO A 857 -12.40 22.32 -6.13
N GLN A 858 -12.82 22.34 -7.39
CA GLN A 858 -14.05 21.65 -7.84
C GLN A 858 -13.93 20.12 -7.87
N ASN A 859 -12.72 19.57 -8.05
CA ASN A 859 -12.44 18.14 -7.95
C ASN A 859 -11.05 17.94 -7.34
N ILE A 860 -11.02 17.83 -6.01
CA ILE A 860 -9.76 17.72 -5.24
C ILE A 860 -8.99 16.42 -5.55
N CYS A 861 -9.67 15.34 -5.94
CA CYS A 861 -9.02 14.09 -6.36
C CYS A 861 -8.09 14.27 -7.58
N LEU A 862 -8.40 15.21 -8.47
CA LEU A 862 -7.56 15.53 -9.64
C LEU A 862 -6.56 16.66 -9.36
N SER A 863 -6.91 17.61 -8.47
CA SER A 863 -6.04 18.73 -8.09
C SER A 863 -4.83 18.31 -7.26
N VAL A 864 -4.96 17.34 -6.35
CA VAL A 864 -3.82 16.89 -5.53
C VAL A 864 -2.86 16.03 -6.36
N PHE A 865 -1.63 16.53 -6.51
CA PHE A 865 -0.56 15.92 -7.28
C PHE A 865 0.80 16.17 -6.60
N SER A 866 0.92 15.81 -5.31
CA SER A 866 2.14 16.01 -4.52
C SER A 866 3.13 14.85 -4.69
N ARG A 867 4.43 15.14 -4.62
CA ARG A 867 5.47 14.10 -4.49
C ARG A 867 5.53 13.46 -3.09
N PHE A 868 5.12 14.21 -2.07
CA PHE A 868 5.19 13.81 -0.67
C PHE A 868 3.79 13.72 -0.06
N GLY A 869 3.61 12.77 0.87
CA GLY A 869 2.33 12.51 1.51
C GLY A 869 1.43 11.55 0.72
N SER A 870 0.28 11.24 1.30
CA SER A 870 -0.68 10.27 0.77
C SER A 870 -1.64 10.84 -0.28
N GLY A 871 -1.81 12.17 -0.31
CA GLY A 871 -2.83 12.84 -1.12
C GLY A 871 -4.18 12.99 -0.38
N VAL A 872 -5.27 13.15 -1.14
CA VAL A 872 -6.62 13.39 -0.58
C VAL A 872 -7.06 12.26 0.34
N CYS A 873 -6.87 11.03 -0.13
CA CYS A 873 -7.11 9.82 0.65
C CYS A 873 -5.79 9.30 1.23
N GLY A 874 -5.87 8.40 2.22
CA GLY A 874 -4.69 7.80 2.81
C GLY A 874 -3.97 6.83 1.87
N TYR A 875 -2.79 6.38 2.28
CA TYR A 875 -1.94 5.52 1.46
C TYR A 875 -2.66 4.23 1.00
N SER A 876 -2.41 3.82 -0.24
CA SER A 876 -2.97 2.62 -0.89
C SER A 876 -4.49 2.58 -1.05
N SER A 877 -5.17 3.70 -0.80
CA SER A 877 -6.57 3.93 -1.20
C SER A 877 -6.63 4.79 -2.47
N TYR A 878 -7.81 5.01 -3.03
CA TYR A 878 -8.04 5.97 -4.12
C TYR A 878 -9.26 6.86 -3.89
N CYS A 879 -9.21 8.05 -4.47
CA CYS A 879 -10.17 9.15 -4.37
C CYS A 879 -11.12 9.15 -5.58
N ASP A 880 -12.41 9.10 -5.31
CA ASP A 880 -13.48 9.36 -6.28
C ASP A 880 -14.29 10.60 -5.84
N ILE A 881 -15.00 11.25 -6.76
CA ILE A 881 -15.70 12.53 -6.49
C ILE A 881 -17.23 12.32 -6.47
N THR A 882 -17.86 12.69 -5.35
CA THR A 882 -19.31 12.53 -5.18
C THR A 882 -20.10 13.64 -5.88
N ALA A 883 -21.40 13.43 -6.08
CA ALA A 883 -22.29 14.38 -6.76
C ALA A 883 -22.41 15.78 -6.08
N ASN A 884 -22.01 15.92 -4.82
CA ASN A 884 -21.90 17.22 -4.12
C ASN A 884 -20.47 17.79 -4.09
N GLY A 885 -19.55 17.26 -4.91
CA GLY A 885 -18.18 17.74 -5.06
C GLY A 885 -17.25 17.40 -3.90
N ARG A 886 -17.59 16.39 -3.08
CA ARG A 886 -16.74 15.90 -1.99
C ARG A 886 -15.90 14.71 -2.43
N PRO A 887 -14.65 14.58 -1.97
CA PRO A 887 -13.89 13.36 -2.21
C PRO A 887 -14.45 12.21 -1.39
N THR A 888 -14.34 10.99 -1.91
CA THR A 888 -14.70 9.77 -1.22
C THR A 888 -13.60 8.73 -1.42
N CYS A 889 -13.16 8.13 -0.32
CA CYS A 889 -11.99 7.26 -0.32
C CYS A 889 -12.40 5.78 -0.33
N LEU A 890 -11.74 4.99 -1.19
CA LEU A 890 -12.04 3.59 -1.48
C LEU A 890 -10.76 2.75 -1.50
N CYS A 891 -10.82 1.49 -1.07
CA CYS A 891 -9.71 0.55 -1.21
C CYS A 891 -9.76 -0.17 -2.58
N PRO A 892 -8.62 -0.45 -3.22
CA PRO A 892 -8.57 -1.33 -4.39
C PRO A 892 -8.87 -2.79 -3.99
N PRO A 893 -9.27 -3.66 -4.94
CA PRO A 893 -9.54 -5.07 -4.66
C PRO A 893 -8.36 -5.79 -3.99
N GLY A 894 -8.63 -6.59 -2.95
CA GLY A 894 -7.60 -7.26 -2.12
C GLY A 894 -7.00 -6.38 -1.02
N TYR A 895 -7.53 -5.18 -0.80
CA TYR A 895 -7.12 -4.26 0.25
C TYR A 895 -8.30 -3.88 1.15
N GLU A 896 -8.01 -3.66 2.42
CA GLU A 896 -8.94 -3.25 3.47
C GLU A 896 -8.49 -1.93 4.13
N LEU A 897 -9.37 -1.25 4.87
CA LEU A 897 -9.03 -0.02 5.59
C LEU A 897 -8.01 -0.27 6.71
N LEU A 898 -7.13 0.71 6.94
CA LEU A 898 -6.20 0.71 8.08
C LEU A 898 -6.90 0.88 9.44
N ASP A 899 -8.03 1.57 9.44
CA ASP A 899 -8.98 1.70 10.55
C ASP A 899 -10.40 1.62 9.95
N PRO A 900 -11.23 0.64 10.33
CA PRO A 900 -12.61 0.50 9.83
C PRO A 900 -13.47 1.75 9.99
N ASN A 901 -13.16 2.62 10.96
CA ASN A 901 -13.91 3.84 11.25
C ASN A 901 -13.39 5.06 10.45
N ASN A 902 -12.16 5.00 9.93
CA ASN A 902 -11.51 6.11 9.23
C ASN A 902 -11.17 5.76 7.78
N ARG A 903 -12.18 5.88 6.92
CA ARG A 903 -12.03 5.68 5.47
C ARG A 903 -11.01 6.61 4.78
N TYR A 904 -10.62 7.71 5.41
CA TYR A 904 -9.64 8.66 4.89
C TYR A 904 -8.19 8.33 5.35
N GLY A 905 -8.03 7.40 6.29
CA GLY A 905 -6.73 6.96 6.83
C GLY A 905 -5.88 6.15 5.85
N GLY A 906 -6.51 5.43 4.92
CA GLY A 906 -5.85 4.61 3.89
C GLY A 906 -6.16 3.12 4.01
N CYS A 907 -5.45 2.31 3.22
CA CYS A 907 -5.69 0.87 3.11
C CYS A 907 -4.39 0.04 3.22
N ARG A 908 -4.52 -1.23 3.62
CA ARG A 908 -3.47 -2.26 3.58
C ARG A 908 -3.91 -3.46 2.73
N PRO A 909 -2.98 -4.23 2.11
CA PRO A 909 -3.33 -5.53 1.53
C PRO A 909 -3.88 -6.45 2.61
N ILE A 910 -4.95 -7.19 2.33
CA ILE A 910 -5.58 -8.14 3.29
C ILE A 910 -4.60 -9.29 3.60
N LEU A 911 -4.01 -9.87 2.55
CA LEU A 911 -2.87 -10.77 2.67
C LEU A 911 -1.59 -10.01 2.33
N ILE A 912 -0.60 -10.03 3.24
CA ILE A 912 0.73 -9.50 2.95
C ILE A 912 1.26 -10.20 1.70
N LEU A 913 1.70 -9.39 0.71
CA LEU A 913 2.47 -9.82 -0.44
C LEU A 913 3.88 -10.24 0.02
N GLN A 914 3.96 -11.35 0.75
CA GLN A 914 5.22 -12.01 1.06
C GLN A 914 5.97 -12.21 -0.25
N GLY A 915 7.21 -11.71 -0.31
CA GLY A 915 7.98 -11.67 -1.55
C GLY A 915 8.14 -13.05 -2.18
N CYS A 916 8.54 -13.10 -3.45
CA CYS A 916 8.74 -14.33 -4.22
C CYS A 916 9.97 -15.13 -3.73
N GLN A 917 9.93 -15.57 -2.48
CA GLN A 917 11.06 -15.92 -1.62
C GLN A 917 10.73 -17.03 -0.59
N GLU A 918 9.53 -17.62 -0.64
CA GLU A 918 9.32 -18.96 -0.06
C GLU A 918 10.31 -19.89 -0.79
N LYS A 919 11.32 -20.39 -0.07
CA LYS A 919 12.49 -21.06 -0.69
C LYS A 919 12.14 -22.39 -1.35
N ASP A 920 10.97 -22.93 -1.05
CA ASP A 920 10.40 -24.11 -1.68
C ASP A 920 9.08 -23.76 -2.38
N THR A 921 9.03 -24.10 -3.68
CA THR A 921 7.86 -24.18 -4.59
C THR A 921 7.28 -22.93 -5.29
N LYS A 922 7.04 -23.14 -6.60
CA LYS A 922 6.05 -22.49 -7.50
C LYS A 922 6.42 -21.20 -8.24
N ASN A 923 5.77 -21.02 -9.39
CA ASN A 923 5.84 -19.81 -10.19
C ASN A 923 5.05 -18.68 -9.49
N PRO A 924 5.43 -17.40 -9.65
CA PRO A 924 4.65 -16.29 -9.10
C PRO A 924 3.18 -16.27 -9.58
N GLU A 925 2.93 -16.76 -10.80
CA GLU A 925 1.57 -16.95 -11.36
C GLU A 925 0.70 -17.95 -10.59
N ASP A 926 1.27 -18.85 -9.78
CA ASP A 926 0.50 -19.73 -8.89
C ASP A 926 0.07 -19.04 -7.59
N LEU A 927 0.85 -18.05 -7.13
CA LEU A 927 0.70 -17.38 -5.84
C LEU A 927 -0.08 -16.07 -5.91
N PHE A 928 -0.07 -15.41 -7.07
CA PHE A 928 -0.69 -14.10 -7.25
C PHE A 928 -1.64 -14.07 -8.47
N GLU A 929 -2.59 -13.16 -8.44
CA GLU A 929 -3.40 -12.78 -9.58
C GLU A 929 -3.54 -11.26 -9.72
N PHE A 930 -4.17 -10.82 -10.80
CA PHE A 930 -4.38 -9.41 -11.10
C PHE A 930 -5.87 -9.07 -11.19
N LYS A 931 -6.39 -8.40 -10.16
CA LYS A 931 -7.68 -7.71 -10.25
C LYS A 931 -7.48 -6.43 -11.09
N THR A 932 -8.50 -6.03 -11.85
CA THR A 932 -8.38 -4.94 -12.83
C THR A 932 -9.33 -3.80 -12.47
N LEU A 933 -8.84 -2.56 -12.46
CA LEU A 933 -9.65 -1.33 -12.31
C LEU A 933 -9.48 -0.47 -13.57
N GLU A 934 -10.59 -0.02 -14.17
CA GLU A 934 -10.54 1.01 -15.22
C GLU A 934 -10.47 2.42 -14.61
N ASN A 935 -9.76 3.32 -15.27
CA ASN A 935 -9.70 4.76 -14.98
C ASN A 935 -9.11 5.15 -13.61
N VAL A 936 -8.56 4.22 -12.83
CA VAL A 936 -7.88 4.49 -11.55
C VAL A 936 -6.35 4.55 -11.74
N GLU A 937 -5.68 5.49 -11.07
CA GLU A 937 -4.22 5.60 -11.04
C GLU A 937 -3.70 6.12 -9.68
N TRP A 938 -2.48 5.69 -9.30
CA TRP A 938 -1.66 6.28 -8.23
C TRP A 938 -0.43 6.99 -8.85
N PRO A 939 -0.54 8.26 -9.28
CA PRO A 939 0.53 8.96 -9.97
C PRO A 939 1.72 9.25 -9.05
N LEU A 940 2.90 9.40 -9.63
CA LEU A 940 4.19 9.67 -8.95
C LEU A 940 4.70 8.53 -8.05
N SER A 941 3.96 7.42 -7.92
CA SER A 941 4.37 6.21 -7.16
C SER A 941 5.21 5.20 -7.95
N ASP A 942 5.61 5.60 -9.16
CA ASP A 942 6.28 4.80 -10.17
C ASP A 942 7.77 4.64 -9.88
N TYR A 943 8.30 3.42 -10.03
CA TYR A 943 9.74 3.14 -9.91
C TYR A 943 10.36 2.63 -11.21
N ASP A 944 9.55 2.16 -12.16
CA ASP A 944 9.99 1.56 -13.42
C ASP A 944 8.90 1.76 -14.49
N LYS A 945 9.27 2.03 -15.74
CA LYS A 945 8.33 2.30 -16.84
C LYS A 945 8.79 1.61 -18.12
N LEU A 946 7.99 0.66 -18.59
CA LEU A 946 8.31 -0.14 -19.76
C LEU A 946 7.38 0.27 -20.92
N ASP A 947 7.96 0.67 -22.06
CA ASP A 947 7.21 1.17 -23.21
C ASP A 947 7.06 0.11 -24.32
N SER A 948 6.08 0.30 -25.20
CA SER A 948 5.67 -0.69 -26.21
C SER A 948 5.18 -2.04 -25.64
N TYR A 949 4.74 -2.06 -24.38
CA TYR A 949 4.16 -3.25 -23.74
C TYR A 949 2.66 -3.36 -24.03
N ASN A 950 2.22 -4.55 -24.43
CA ASN A 950 0.81 -4.93 -24.30
C ASN A 950 0.48 -5.36 -22.86
N GLU A 951 -0.80 -5.57 -22.59
CA GLU A 951 -1.28 -5.92 -21.25
C GLU A 951 -0.71 -7.26 -20.75
N THR A 952 -0.56 -8.26 -21.62
CA THR A 952 -0.02 -9.58 -21.27
C THR A 952 1.44 -9.50 -20.84
N GLU A 953 2.25 -8.74 -21.55
CA GLU A 953 3.66 -8.51 -21.19
C GLU A 953 3.78 -7.68 -19.91
N CYS A 954 2.90 -6.69 -19.72
CA CYS A 954 2.89 -5.83 -18.53
C CYS A 954 2.48 -6.64 -17.28
N ARG A 955 1.45 -7.48 -17.39
CA ARG A 955 1.07 -8.48 -16.38
C ARG A 955 2.27 -9.36 -16.05
N ARG A 956 2.94 -9.96 -17.04
CA ARG A 956 4.12 -10.84 -16.82
C ARG A 956 5.28 -10.11 -16.12
N SER A 957 5.60 -8.89 -16.54
CA SER A 957 6.68 -8.07 -15.96
C SER A 957 6.41 -7.68 -14.51
N CYS A 958 5.18 -7.32 -14.18
CA CYS A 958 4.76 -7.04 -12.81
C CYS A 958 4.57 -8.32 -11.96
N MET A 959 4.21 -9.45 -12.58
CA MET A 959 4.07 -10.74 -11.91
C MET A 959 5.40 -11.23 -11.36
N ASN A 960 6.46 -11.17 -12.19
CA ASN A 960 7.79 -11.67 -11.84
C ASN A 960 8.62 -10.67 -11.00
N ASP A 961 8.18 -9.42 -10.84
CA ASP A 961 8.80 -8.43 -9.96
C ASP A 961 8.12 -8.42 -8.59
N CYS A 962 8.86 -8.78 -7.53
CA CYS A 962 8.35 -8.80 -6.16
C CYS A 962 8.10 -7.39 -5.59
N ASN A 963 8.61 -6.34 -6.23
CA ASN A 963 8.37 -4.93 -5.86
C ASN A 963 7.08 -4.36 -6.47
N CYS A 964 6.55 -5.01 -7.51
CA CYS A 964 5.40 -4.51 -8.25
C CYS A 964 4.10 -4.90 -7.55
N ALA A 965 3.44 -3.94 -6.92
CA ALA A 965 2.12 -4.14 -6.31
C ALA A 965 0.98 -3.74 -7.27
N VAL A 966 1.24 -2.75 -8.13
CA VAL A 966 0.30 -2.30 -9.17
C VAL A 966 1.08 -2.02 -10.46
N ALA A 967 0.52 -2.39 -11.61
CA ALA A 967 0.96 -1.88 -12.90
C ALA A 967 -0.17 -1.11 -13.59
N VAL A 968 0.07 0.11 -14.07
CA VAL A 968 -0.92 0.91 -14.82
C VAL A 968 -0.54 0.93 -16.29
N LEU A 969 -1.48 0.56 -17.16
CA LEU A 969 -1.34 0.76 -18.61
C LEU A 969 -1.96 2.08 -19.06
N LEU A 970 -1.21 2.78 -19.91
CA LEU A 970 -1.67 3.92 -20.70
C LEU A 970 -0.96 3.91 -22.06
N LYS A 971 -1.72 3.82 -23.16
CA LYS A 971 -1.20 3.99 -24.54
C LYS A 971 0.04 3.14 -24.91
N GLY A 972 0.17 1.94 -24.36
CA GLY A 972 1.34 1.05 -24.58
C GLY A 972 2.52 1.27 -23.62
N SER A 973 2.40 2.21 -22.68
CA SER A 973 3.29 2.32 -21.52
C SER A 973 2.75 1.48 -20.35
N CYS A 974 3.61 0.64 -19.78
CA CYS A 974 3.41 -0.14 -18.55
C CYS A 974 4.16 0.54 -17.38
N TRP A 975 3.42 1.13 -16.46
CA TRP A 975 3.94 1.91 -15.33
C TRP A 975 3.90 1.07 -14.04
N LYS A 976 5.06 0.68 -13.50
CA LYS A 976 5.16 -0.23 -12.35
C LYS A 976 5.29 0.56 -11.04
N LYS A 977 4.40 0.26 -10.08
CA LYS A 977 4.15 1.02 -8.86
C LYS A 977 4.30 0.16 -7.61
N ARG A 978 4.77 0.80 -6.53
CA ARG A 978 5.19 0.18 -5.26
C ARG A 978 4.39 0.70 -4.06
N LEU A 979 4.06 -0.18 -3.12
CA LEU A 979 3.40 0.18 -1.85
C LEU A 979 4.29 1.08 -0.97
N PRO A 980 3.71 1.82 -0.01
CA PRO A 980 2.34 2.36 -0.01
C PRO A 980 2.08 3.23 -1.25
N LEU A 981 0.86 3.24 -1.80
CA LEU A 981 0.55 3.99 -3.03
C LEU A 981 -0.05 5.38 -2.72
N PRO A 982 0.64 6.51 -2.96
CA PRO A 982 0.08 7.87 -2.80
C PRO A 982 -0.80 8.31 -3.97
N ASN A 983 -1.52 9.43 -3.78
CA ASN A 983 -2.29 10.18 -4.79
C ASN A 983 -3.35 9.38 -5.55
N GLY A 984 -3.80 8.23 -5.02
CA GLY A 984 -4.77 7.37 -5.68
C GLY A 984 -6.02 8.13 -6.08
N ARG A 985 -6.43 8.03 -7.35
CA ARG A 985 -7.57 8.78 -7.89
C ARG A 985 -8.25 8.08 -9.06
N LEU A 986 -9.54 8.32 -9.20
CA LEU A 986 -10.36 7.96 -10.35
C LEU A 986 -10.41 9.15 -11.33
N ASP A 987 -10.03 8.91 -12.59
CA ASP A 987 -9.92 9.91 -13.66
C ASP A 987 -10.57 9.37 -14.95
N THR A 988 -11.86 9.64 -15.12
CA THR A 988 -12.62 9.24 -16.32
C THR A 988 -12.21 9.99 -17.59
N SER A 989 -11.37 11.03 -17.51
CA SER A 989 -10.92 11.79 -18.69
C SER A 989 -9.82 11.06 -19.49
N VAL A 990 -9.13 10.09 -18.87
CA VAL A 990 -8.07 9.32 -19.51
C VAL A 990 -8.29 7.82 -19.28
N LYS A 991 -8.64 7.07 -20.34
CA LYS A 991 -8.78 5.62 -20.23
C LYS A 991 -7.44 4.97 -19.84
N ARG A 992 -7.42 4.44 -18.62
CA ARG A 992 -6.29 3.76 -17.96
C ARG A 992 -6.75 2.41 -17.45
N ILE A 993 -5.81 1.46 -17.33
CA ILE A 993 -6.08 0.13 -16.78
C ILE A 993 -5.08 -0.12 -15.66
N ALA A 994 -5.55 -0.18 -14.42
CA ALA A 994 -4.73 -0.54 -13.26
C ALA A 994 -4.86 -2.04 -12.96
N LEU A 995 -3.73 -2.73 -12.97
CA LEU A 995 -3.56 -4.13 -12.66
C LEU A 995 -3.09 -4.25 -11.21
N ILE A 996 -3.99 -4.58 -10.29
CA ILE A 996 -3.72 -4.73 -8.86
C ILE A 996 -3.25 -6.15 -8.58
N LYS A 997 -1.98 -6.32 -8.19
CA LYS A 997 -1.41 -7.62 -7.82
C LYS A 997 -1.90 -8.00 -6.43
N VAL A 998 -2.63 -9.10 -6.32
CA VAL A 998 -3.15 -9.64 -5.05
C VAL A 998 -2.66 -11.07 -4.88
N ARG A 999 -2.46 -11.51 -3.62
CA ARG A 999 -2.20 -12.93 -3.35
C ARG A 999 -3.48 -13.70 -3.68
N LYS A 1000 -3.35 -14.85 -4.34
CA LYS A 1000 -4.44 -15.81 -4.48
C LYS A 1000 -4.70 -16.42 -3.11
N ASP A 1001 -5.92 -16.31 -2.61
CA ASP A 1001 -6.33 -17.03 -1.41
C ASP A 1001 -6.13 -18.54 -1.60
N GLY A 1002 -5.87 -19.28 -0.52
CA GLY A 1002 -5.83 -20.74 -0.50
C GLY A 1002 -7.19 -21.43 -0.72
N GLY A 1003 -8.11 -20.75 -1.41
CA GLY A 1003 -9.53 -21.00 -1.47
C GLY A 1003 -10.31 -19.71 -1.22
N SER A 1004 -10.52 -18.90 -2.27
CA SER A 1004 -11.51 -17.82 -2.24
C SER A 1004 -12.88 -18.41 -2.58
N GLN A 1005 -13.90 -18.13 -1.77
CA GLN A 1005 -15.29 -18.31 -2.21
C GLN A 1005 -15.72 -17.06 -2.97
N ASP A 1006 -15.93 -17.20 -4.27
CA ASP A 1006 -16.92 -16.40 -5.00
C ASP A 1006 -17.62 -17.29 -6.05
N THR A 1007 -18.75 -16.86 -6.60
CA THR A 1007 -19.87 -17.74 -6.98
C THR A 1007 -19.72 -18.53 -8.29
N GLY A 1008 -18.92 -19.61 -8.25
CA GLY A 1008 -19.13 -20.89 -8.96
C GLY A 1008 -19.00 -20.93 -10.50
N PRO A 1009 -19.31 -22.08 -11.13
CA PRO A 1009 -19.35 -23.45 -10.59
C PRO A 1009 -18.04 -24.20 -10.92
N GLY A 1010 -17.23 -24.49 -9.90
CA GLY A 1010 -15.91 -25.10 -10.08
C GLY A 1010 -15.93 -26.58 -10.49
N LYS A 1011 -14.86 -27.04 -11.17
CA LYS A 1011 -14.62 -28.45 -11.46
C LYS A 1011 -13.17 -28.84 -11.13
N ASP A 1012 -12.99 -30.11 -10.78
CA ASP A 1012 -11.70 -30.83 -10.70
C ASP A 1012 -10.72 -30.49 -9.55
N ARG A 1013 -11.25 -30.32 -8.33
CA ARG A 1013 -10.49 -30.64 -7.09
C ARG A 1013 -11.04 -31.87 -6.34
N SER A 1014 -12.24 -32.35 -6.68
CA SER A 1014 -12.85 -33.51 -6.02
C SER A 1014 -12.23 -34.84 -6.42
N THR A 1015 -11.77 -34.99 -7.67
CA THR A 1015 -11.39 -36.27 -8.29
C THR A 1015 -10.32 -37.05 -7.51
N LEU A 1016 -9.26 -36.39 -7.04
CA LEU A 1016 -8.16 -37.05 -6.33
C LEU A 1016 -8.55 -37.45 -4.89
N VAL A 1017 -9.34 -36.61 -4.21
CA VAL A 1017 -9.91 -36.94 -2.88
C VAL A 1017 -10.92 -38.08 -2.99
N LEU A 1018 -11.76 -38.08 -4.04
CA LEU A 1018 -12.67 -39.18 -4.38
C LEU A 1018 -11.92 -40.49 -4.60
N ILE A 1019 -10.79 -40.50 -5.32
CA ILE A 1019 -10.00 -41.71 -5.54
C ILE A 1019 -9.47 -42.27 -4.20
N LEU A 1020 -8.96 -41.42 -3.31
CA LEU A 1020 -8.48 -41.86 -1.99
C LEU A 1020 -9.63 -42.36 -1.09
N SER A 1021 -10.78 -41.68 -1.07
CA SER A 1021 -11.92 -42.08 -0.25
C SER A 1021 -12.68 -43.28 -0.81
N LEU A 1022 -12.68 -43.51 -2.13
CA LEU A 1022 -13.18 -44.74 -2.76
C LEU A 1022 -12.33 -45.95 -2.39
N LEU A 1023 -10.99 -45.81 -2.36
CA LEU A 1023 -10.09 -46.90 -1.96
C LEU A 1023 -10.26 -47.29 -0.49
N LEU A 1024 -10.39 -46.32 0.42
CA LEU A 1024 -10.63 -46.59 1.84
C LEU A 1024 -12.07 -47.06 2.13
N GLY A 1025 -13.07 -46.38 1.56
CA GLY A 1025 -14.49 -46.66 1.76
C GLY A 1025 -14.93 -48.02 1.19
N SER A 1026 -14.35 -48.46 0.05
CA SER A 1026 -14.68 -49.76 -0.53
C SER A 1026 -14.37 -50.94 0.39
N SER A 1027 -13.29 -50.89 1.18
CA SER A 1027 -12.95 -51.93 2.17
C SER A 1027 -14.04 -52.07 3.26
N VAL A 1028 -14.51 -50.93 3.77
CA VAL A 1028 -15.60 -50.86 4.75
C VAL A 1028 -16.92 -51.34 4.14
N ILE A 1029 -17.25 -50.90 2.93
CA ILE A 1029 -18.46 -51.30 2.21
C ILE A 1029 -18.47 -52.80 1.88
N PHE A 1030 -17.36 -53.39 1.43
CA PHE A 1030 -17.28 -54.85 1.22
C PHE A 1030 -17.48 -55.62 2.53
N SER A 1031 -16.95 -55.12 3.65
CA SER A 1031 -17.13 -55.73 4.97
C SER A 1031 -18.60 -55.69 5.41
N PHE A 1032 -19.28 -54.55 5.24
CA PHE A 1032 -20.72 -54.43 5.51
C PHE A 1032 -21.59 -55.24 4.54
N ILE A 1033 -21.23 -55.33 3.25
CA ILE A 1033 -21.94 -56.17 2.28
C ILE A 1033 -21.81 -57.65 2.63
N LEU A 1034 -20.64 -58.11 3.11
CA LEU A 1034 -20.46 -59.50 3.54
C LEU A 1034 -21.32 -59.81 4.77
N LEU A 1035 -21.32 -58.93 5.78
CA LEU A 1035 -22.19 -59.04 6.96
C LEU A 1035 -23.68 -58.98 6.60
N ALA A 1036 -24.06 -58.06 5.71
CA ALA A 1036 -25.43 -57.92 5.22
C ALA A 1036 -25.88 -59.12 4.38
N ALA A 1037 -25.00 -59.74 3.59
CA ALA A 1037 -25.30 -60.96 2.85
C ALA A 1037 -25.57 -62.13 3.81
N ILE A 1038 -24.73 -62.31 4.83
CA ILE A 1038 -24.95 -63.31 5.90
C ILE A 1038 -26.28 -63.05 6.61
N PHE A 1039 -26.57 -61.78 6.96
CA PHE A 1039 -27.83 -61.40 7.59
C PHE A 1039 -29.06 -61.58 6.68
N LEU A 1040 -28.94 -61.32 5.37
CA LEU A 1040 -30.03 -61.49 4.40
C LEU A 1040 -30.29 -62.95 4.05
N VAL A 1041 -29.27 -63.82 4.05
CA VAL A 1041 -29.48 -65.28 4.02
C VAL A 1041 -30.25 -65.73 5.27
N PHE A 1042 -29.83 -65.28 6.46
CA PHE A 1042 -30.54 -65.56 7.71
C PHE A 1042 -31.98 -65.01 7.74
N PHE A 1043 -32.23 -63.85 7.14
CA PHE A 1043 -33.55 -63.20 7.15
C PHE A 1043 -34.49 -63.72 6.06
N SER A 1044 -33.97 -64.10 4.89
CA SER A 1044 -34.75 -64.70 3.79
C SER A 1044 -35.25 -66.11 4.14
N MET A 1045 -34.48 -66.89 4.91
CA MET A 1045 -34.96 -68.14 5.52
C MET A 1045 -36.14 -67.92 6.49
N ASN A 1046 -36.28 -66.73 7.08
CA ASN A 1046 -37.20 -66.44 8.19
C ASN A 1046 -38.41 -65.55 7.82
N LYS A 1047 -38.64 -65.18 6.55
CA LYS A 1047 -39.74 -64.25 6.18
C LYS A 1047 -40.66 -64.70 5.04
N LYS A 1048 -41.21 -65.92 5.16
CA LYS A 1048 -42.28 -66.43 4.27
C LYS A 1048 -43.66 -66.49 4.96
N LEU A 1049 -44.21 -65.33 5.37
CA LEU A 1049 -45.62 -65.15 5.79
C LEU A 1049 -45.99 -63.64 5.93
N SER A 1050 -47.08 -63.20 5.26
CA SER A 1050 -47.90 -61.95 5.46
C SER A 1050 -47.23 -60.56 5.59
N LYS A 1051 -47.64 -59.41 4.98
CA LYS A 1051 -48.83 -58.89 4.25
C LYS A 1051 -50.15 -58.84 5.07
N ARG A 1052 -50.99 -57.80 5.05
CA ARG A 1052 -51.23 -56.67 4.10
C ARG A 1052 -51.83 -55.40 4.80
N ASN A 1053 -51.91 -54.31 4.03
CA ASN A 1053 -52.45 -52.93 4.21
C ASN A 1053 -53.85 -52.79 4.93
N GLN A 1054 -54.46 -51.62 5.24
CA GLN A 1054 -54.57 -50.36 4.45
C GLN A 1054 -55.19 -49.12 5.19
N ASN A 1055 -54.97 -47.91 4.66
CA ASN A 1055 -55.80 -46.66 4.65
C ASN A 1055 -56.01 -45.69 5.87
N SER A 1056 -55.56 -44.44 5.65
CA SER A 1056 -56.25 -43.11 5.74
C SER A 1056 -56.65 -42.36 7.04
N SER A 1057 -56.30 -41.06 7.03
CA SER A 1057 -57.07 -39.83 7.41
C SER A 1057 -56.80 -39.02 8.71
N VAL A 1058 -56.08 -37.88 8.53
CA VAL A 1058 -56.42 -36.48 8.92
C VAL A 1058 -56.53 -36.04 10.41
N LEU A 1059 -55.74 -34.99 10.72
CA LEU A 1059 -55.83 -33.90 11.74
C LEU A 1059 -54.98 -33.91 13.04
N ARG A 1060 -54.40 -32.73 13.29
CA ARG A 1060 -53.58 -32.18 14.41
C ARG A 1060 -53.73 -32.77 15.82
N SER A 1061 -52.60 -32.97 16.52
CA SER A 1061 -52.12 -32.10 17.63
C SER A 1061 -50.82 -32.62 18.27
N ASN A 1062 -49.94 -31.74 18.76
CA ASN A 1062 -48.64 -32.10 19.34
C ASN A 1062 -48.60 -31.89 20.87
N LEU A 1063 -49.08 -32.89 21.62
CA LEU A 1063 -48.73 -33.12 23.03
C LEU A 1063 -48.64 -34.63 23.23
N ARG A 1064 -47.58 -35.13 23.87
CA ARG A 1064 -47.39 -36.57 24.11
C ARG A 1064 -47.72 -36.93 25.56
N SER A 1065 -48.87 -37.57 25.76
CA SER A 1065 -49.19 -38.26 27.01
C SER A 1065 -48.44 -39.60 27.11
N PHE A 1066 -48.02 -39.95 28.32
CA PHE A 1066 -47.68 -41.33 28.67
C PHE A 1066 -48.95 -42.07 29.13
N THR A 1067 -49.05 -43.34 28.80
CA THR A 1067 -50.13 -44.23 29.25
C THR A 1067 -49.79 -44.86 30.59
N TYR A 1068 -50.83 -45.28 31.34
CA TYR A 1068 -50.66 -46.01 32.60
C TYR A 1068 -49.76 -47.24 32.43
N GLN A 1069 -49.91 -47.95 31.31
CA GLN A 1069 -49.15 -49.17 30.99
C GLN A 1069 -47.66 -48.90 30.72
N GLU A 1070 -47.29 -47.78 30.07
CA GLU A 1070 -45.88 -47.38 29.91
C GLU A 1070 -45.23 -47.04 31.26
N LEU A 1071 -46.00 -46.49 32.21
CA LEU A 1071 -45.58 -46.20 33.57
C LEU A 1071 -45.52 -47.47 34.46
N GLU A 1072 -46.42 -48.42 34.23
CA GLU A 1072 -46.46 -49.73 34.89
C GLU A 1072 -45.28 -50.64 34.45
N GLU A 1073 -44.92 -50.65 33.16
CA GLU A 1073 -43.73 -51.37 32.68
C GLU A 1073 -42.42 -50.71 33.15
N ALA A 1074 -42.34 -49.38 33.20
CA ALA A 1074 -41.16 -48.65 33.68
C ALA A 1074 -40.87 -48.82 35.19
N THR A 1075 -41.79 -49.44 35.94
CA THR A 1075 -41.75 -49.56 37.41
C THR A 1075 -41.96 -51.01 37.89
N ASP A 1076 -41.92 -51.98 36.97
CA ASP A 1076 -42.30 -53.39 37.18
C ASP A 1076 -43.58 -53.56 38.02
N GLY A 1077 -44.66 -52.89 37.63
CA GLY A 1077 -45.98 -53.02 38.26
C GLY A 1077 -46.10 -52.37 39.63
N PHE A 1078 -45.39 -51.26 39.89
CA PHE A 1078 -45.47 -50.46 41.11
C PHE A 1078 -45.33 -51.26 42.43
N LYS A 1079 -44.50 -52.32 42.44
CA LYS A 1079 -44.41 -53.24 43.59
C LYS A 1079 -43.72 -52.67 44.84
N GLU A 1080 -43.04 -51.53 44.72
CA GLU A 1080 -42.52 -50.72 45.85
C GLU A 1080 -42.87 -49.24 45.63
N GLU A 1081 -42.96 -48.46 46.73
CA GLU A 1081 -43.29 -47.04 46.66
C GLU A 1081 -42.20 -46.21 45.94
N LEU A 1082 -42.62 -45.46 44.92
CA LEU A 1082 -41.80 -44.49 44.20
C LEU A 1082 -41.48 -43.26 45.09
N GLY A 1083 -40.54 -43.42 46.01
CA GLY A 1083 -40.14 -42.35 46.92
C GLY A 1083 -38.78 -42.46 47.60
N ARG A 1084 -38.06 -43.60 47.53
CA ARG A 1084 -36.80 -43.80 48.27
C ARG A 1084 -35.66 -44.44 47.48
N GLY A 1085 -35.04 -43.62 46.62
CA GLY A 1085 -33.59 -43.57 46.44
C GLY A 1085 -32.85 -44.85 46.07
N LYS A 1086 -32.80 -45.17 44.75
CA LYS A 1086 -31.61 -45.81 44.16
C LYS A 1086 -31.37 -45.44 42.69
N LEU A 1087 -31.09 -44.14 42.48
CA LEU A 1087 -30.60 -43.59 41.21
C LEU A 1087 -29.38 -42.69 41.47
N GLN A 1088 -28.41 -43.23 42.20
CA GLN A 1088 -27.24 -42.50 42.71
C GLN A 1088 -25.90 -43.18 42.36
N ASP A 1089 -25.93 -44.45 41.94
CA ASP A 1089 -24.76 -45.35 41.88
C ASP A 1089 -24.22 -45.54 40.44
N LEU A 1090 -24.38 -44.55 39.53
CA LEU A 1090 -24.07 -44.72 38.09
C LEU A 1090 -23.60 -43.46 37.33
N VAL A 1091 -22.99 -42.49 38.01
CA VAL A 1091 -22.25 -41.37 37.36
C VAL A 1091 -20.95 -41.10 38.13
N ASP A 1092 -19.92 -41.90 37.86
CA ASP A 1092 -18.54 -41.63 38.28
C ASP A 1092 -17.83 -40.79 37.20
N ASP A 1093 -18.17 -39.51 37.11
CA ASP A 1093 -17.47 -38.55 36.23
C ASP A 1093 -17.46 -37.14 36.86
N GLU A 1094 -16.29 -36.73 37.34
CA GLU A 1094 -16.16 -35.64 38.34
C GLU A 1094 -16.44 -34.25 37.73
N ASP A 1095 -16.16 -34.07 36.44
CA ASP A 1095 -16.41 -32.83 35.69
C ASP A 1095 -17.90 -32.60 35.37
N VAL A 1096 -18.72 -33.67 35.35
CA VAL A 1096 -20.17 -33.56 35.19
C VAL A 1096 -20.83 -33.04 36.48
N ILE A 1097 -20.31 -33.47 37.64
CA ILE A 1097 -20.84 -33.09 38.96
C ILE A 1097 -20.64 -31.58 39.22
N ASN A 1098 -19.45 -31.04 38.93
CA ASN A 1098 -19.15 -29.62 39.12
C ASN A 1098 -20.07 -28.70 38.29
N ASN A 1099 -20.38 -29.09 37.06
CA ASN A 1099 -21.31 -28.36 36.20
C ASN A 1099 -22.74 -28.38 36.77
N MET A 1100 -23.23 -29.52 37.26
CA MET A 1100 -24.58 -29.62 37.83
C MET A 1100 -24.72 -28.83 39.14
N VAL A 1101 -23.69 -28.81 40.00
CA VAL A 1101 -23.66 -27.99 41.23
C VAL A 1101 -23.70 -26.50 40.90
N THR A 1102 -22.90 -26.06 39.93
CA THR A 1102 -22.84 -24.66 39.48
C THR A 1102 -24.18 -24.22 38.87
N PHE A 1103 -24.78 -25.04 38.01
CA PHE A 1103 -26.11 -24.77 37.44
C PHE A 1103 -27.19 -24.66 38.51
N LYS A 1104 -27.25 -25.61 39.45
CA LYS A 1104 -28.21 -25.62 40.57
C LYS A 1104 -28.09 -24.36 41.44
N ARG A 1105 -26.86 -23.92 41.70
CA ARG A 1105 -26.56 -22.67 42.43
C ARG A 1105 -27.12 -21.45 41.73
N LEU A 1106 -26.87 -21.30 40.42
CA LEU A 1106 -27.37 -20.20 39.61
C LEU A 1106 -28.91 -20.15 39.59
N VAL A 1107 -29.57 -21.29 39.42
CA VAL A 1107 -31.05 -21.39 39.43
C VAL A 1107 -31.63 -21.01 40.80
N MET A 1108 -31.02 -21.45 41.91
CA MET A 1108 -31.49 -21.08 43.25
C MET A 1108 -31.33 -19.58 43.54
N ILE A 1109 -30.26 -18.95 43.03
CA ILE A 1109 -30.07 -17.49 43.14
C ILE A 1109 -31.13 -16.74 42.31
N ALA A 1110 -31.41 -17.19 41.08
CA ALA A 1110 -32.46 -16.61 40.26
C ALA A 1110 -33.84 -16.66 40.96
N ILE A 1111 -34.18 -17.80 41.59
CA ILE A 1111 -35.46 -17.97 42.31
C ILE A 1111 -35.53 -17.10 43.58
N TRP A 1112 -34.40 -16.78 44.23
CA TRP A 1112 -34.34 -15.77 45.30
C TRP A 1112 -34.56 -14.34 44.79
N CYS A 1113 -34.03 -14.00 43.62
CA CYS A 1113 -34.16 -12.65 43.04
C CYS A 1113 -35.58 -12.32 42.54
N ILE A 1114 -36.37 -13.33 42.16
CA ILE A 1114 -37.73 -13.16 41.58
C ILE A 1114 -38.88 -13.31 42.59
N GLN A 1115 -38.61 -13.48 43.89
CA GLN A 1115 -39.65 -13.61 44.93
C GLN A 1115 -40.65 -12.44 44.86
N GLU A 1116 -41.96 -12.71 44.87
CA GLU A 1116 -42.95 -11.66 44.65
C GLU A 1116 -42.89 -10.57 45.74
N GLU A 1117 -42.77 -10.98 47.02
CA GLU A 1117 -42.58 -10.12 48.19
C GLU A 1117 -41.17 -9.46 48.19
N PRO A 1118 -41.04 -8.12 48.07
CA PRO A 1118 -39.73 -7.46 47.95
C PRO A 1118 -38.81 -7.61 49.17
N SER A 1119 -39.38 -7.84 50.36
CA SER A 1119 -38.64 -8.03 51.61
C SER A 1119 -37.94 -9.39 51.72
N LEU A 1120 -38.32 -10.37 50.88
CA LEU A 1120 -37.70 -11.69 50.80
C LEU A 1120 -36.54 -11.75 49.79
N ARG A 1121 -36.36 -10.73 48.94
CA ARG A 1121 -35.27 -10.68 47.95
C ARG A 1121 -33.94 -10.35 48.65
N PRO A 1122 -32.84 -11.07 48.38
CA PRO A 1122 -31.52 -10.68 48.86
C PRO A 1122 -31.09 -9.33 48.27
N SER A 1123 -30.35 -8.53 49.03
CA SER A 1123 -29.70 -7.33 48.49
C SER A 1123 -28.62 -7.72 47.47
N MET A 1124 -28.34 -6.87 46.47
CA MET A 1124 -27.37 -7.20 45.41
C MET A 1124 -25.98 -7.59 45.93
N LYS A 1125 -25.51 -7.00 47.04
CA LYS A 1125 -24.26 -7.41 47.70
C LYS A 1125 -24.29 -8.85 48.22
N LYS A 1126 -25.46 -9.35 48.65
CA LYS A 1126 -25.64 -10.75 49.05
C LYS A 1126 -25.82 -11.67 47.83
N VAL A 1127 -26.41 -11.16 46.73
CA VAL A 1127 -26.49 -11.88 45.45
C VAL A 1127 -25.09 -12.11 44.85
N THR A 1128 -24.21 -11.10 44.84
CA THR A 1128 -22.82 -11.30 44.34
C THR A 1128 -22.06 -12.28 45.23
N GLN A 1129 -22.14 -12.16 46.56
CA GLN A 1129 -21.54 -13.13 47.49
C GLN A 1129 -22.10 -14.57 47.34
N MET A 1130 -23.37 -14.70 46.94
CA MET A 1130 -23.97 -15.99 46.60
C MET A 1130 -23.45 -16.55 45.27
N LEU A 1131 -23.14 -15.71 44.27
CA LEU A 1131 -22.53 -16.11 43.00
C LEU A 1131 -21.04 -16.47 43.14
N GLU A 1132 -20.26 -15.64 43.85
CA GLU A 1132 -18.80 -15.70 44.04
C GLU A 1132 -18.28 -16.91 44.85
N GLY A 1133 -19.15 -17.83 45.26
CA GLY A 1133 -18.80 -18.93 46.17
C GLY A 1133 -19.04 -18.61 47.65
N VAL A 1134 -18.81 -17.36 48.06
CA VAL A 1134 -18.59 -16.90 49.45
C VAL A 1134 -19.74 -17.15 50.43
N VAL A 1135 -20.99 -17.16 49.98
CA VAL A 1135 -22.18 -17.43 50.82
C VAL A 1135 -22.99 -18.58 50.25
N GLU A 1136 -23.35 -19.54 51.10
CA GLU A 1136 -24.19 -20.68 50.74
C GLU A 1136 -25.63 -20.25 50.43
N VAL A 1137 -26.20 -20.84 49.37
CA VAL A 1137 -27.54 -20.48 48.88
C VAL A 1137 -28.57 -21.41 49.53
N SER A 1138 -29.36 -20.88 50.47
CA SER A 1138 -30.48 -21.60 51.04
C SER A 1138 -31.58 -21.86 50.00
N VAL A 1139 -32.44 -22.86 50.23
CA VAL A 1139 -33.58 -23.13 49.35
C VAL A 1139 -34.58 -21.96 49.42
N PRO A 1140 -34.90 -21.29 48.30
CA PRO A 1140 -35.86 -20.19 48.29
C PRO A 1140 -37.30 -20.68 48.50
N PRO A 1141 -38.17 -19.86 49.12
CA PRO A 1141 -39.59 -20.19 49.24
C PRO A 1141 -40.28 -20.29 47.86
N CYS A 1142 -41.31 -21.13 47.78
CA CYS A 1142 -42.02 -21.39 46.54
C CYS A 1142 -42.96 -20.20 46.20
N PRO A 1143 -42.87 -19.60 45.00
CA PRO A 1143 -43.48 -18.29 44.72
C PRO A 1143 -45.02 -18.29 44.56
N TYR A 1144 -45.71 -19.43 44.64
CA TYR A 1144 -47.17 -19.52 44.49
C TYR A 1144 -47.82 -20.36 45.58
N GLN A 1145 -48.69 -19.73 46.40
CA GLN A 1145 -49.73 -20.43 47.16
C GLN A 1145 -51.08 -20.27 46.44
N LEU A 1146 -51.70 -21.38 46.05
CA LEU A 1146 -53.00 -21.37 45.38
C LEU A 1146 -54.14 -21.44 46.42
N SER A 1147 -54.66 -20.29 46.84
CA SER A 1147 -55.78 -20.22 47.80
C SER A 1147 -57.14 -20.22 47.09
N THR A 1148 -57.82 -21.38 47.09
CA THR A 1148 -59.19 -21.50 46.57
C THR A 1148 -60.23 -20.97 47.56
N TYR A 1149 -61.12 -20.10 47.07
CA TYR A 1149 -62.22 -19.52 47.82
C TYR A 1149 -63.33 -20.56 48.12
N VAL A 1150 -63.43 -21.03 49.36
CA VAL A 1150 -64.73 -21.20 50.08
C VAL A 1150 -64.45 -20.95 51.57
N GLY A 1151 -65.09 -19.93 52.16
CA GLY A 1151 -64.96 -19.64 53.59
C GLY A 1151 -66.17 -20.14 54.39
N ASN A 1152 -65.95 -20.45 55.68
CA ASN A 1152 -67.02 -20.39 56.68
C ASN A 1152 -66.48 -20.29 58.12
N ASN A 1153 -66.81 -19.16 58.76
CA ASN A 1153 -67.15 -18.99 60.18
C ASN A 1153 -66.24 -19.56 61.31
N SER A 1154 -65.77 -18.61 62.12
CA SER A 1154 -66.04 -18.47 63.57
C SER A 1154 -64.92 -18.75 64.60
N LYS A 1155 -64.75 -17.73 65.46
CA LYS A 1155 -64.27 -17.69 66.85
C LYS A 1155 -62.79 -17.87 67.20
N ASP A 1156 -62.32 -16.90 68.01
CA ASP A 1156 -61.78 -17.02 69.37
C ASP A 1156 -60.99 -18.34 69.68
N ASP A 1157 -59.72 -18.34 70.08
CA ASP A 1157 -58.86 -17.30 70.71
C ASP A 1157 -57.48 -17.10 70.01
#